data_AF-A0AA35QRH6-F1
#
_entry.id   AF-A0AA35QRH6-F1
#
_cell.length_a   1.000
_cell.length_b   1.000
_cell.length_c   1.000
_cell.angle_alpha   90.00
_cell.angle_beta   90.00
_cell.angle_gamma   90.00
#
_symmetry.space_group_name_H-M   'P 1'
#
loop_
_entity.id
_entity.type
_entity.pdbx_description
1 polymer ?
#
loop_
_entity_poly.entity_id
_entity_poly.type
_entity_poly.pdbx_seq_one_letter_code
_entity_poly.pdbx_strand_id
1 'polypeptide(L)'
;MHGAGNDYVYIDARQMEEDWPALSRTMSARHFGIGGDGIILVLDSEQADLRMRMFNADGSEGEMCGNGIRCFAKYAIEREIVARPDEGLTVETLAGIRTVYPIYDDDGVAGARVSMGFPRLNPQDIPVSLDPAMSSNAGPVLKYPVQPGDFRLFLAFVSMGNPHAVTYIDQPIGEFPLHNIGPLVEGHPMFPRRVNFEIVNQVDASHLDARVWERGSGETMACGTGACAIAVASRLQGLVEDRVDITLPGGTLTIEWDGEGEVFLEGPATEVFTGEWSGKVQFSSRLGKLAPYPFVEISRIIAEKRAAGADVVTFGIGDPDIPTPEPIVERLLTASQHPPNHRYPETDGLPAMRQAIAQWYVNRFGVKLDSDREVLPLIGAKEGIGHVAFCFLDPGDIALVPDPAYPVYGVGTMFAGAESYIMPLLEENAWLPDLSAIPEDVARAAKVMWLNYPNNPTSAVASAEDLATYVAYCRDHDIALLHDAAYSEVGYDGYKAVSMLEIDGAMDVGIEFHSLSKSYNMTGWRMGMAVGNADMIKALFQIKANLDSGVPQAIQEMSMEALTGPQDCINENRVIYQRRRDRVVEALRKMGLTVEVPRASLYIWARVPEGFTSAEFAARLLEDIDIVVTPGSSYGKYGEGRDKLIPKKTVSTAPGREKAILVAVELKNRDQLWELDDTLDELAYLADAAGADVVGRVTQKSDRLTPTYVGKGKVQEVQELAAEEEADTVIFDDELTPTQQRNLEAALQIKVIDRTALILDVFGRHARTHEGQLQVELAQHQYLLPRLVGQWSHLERLGGGIGTRGPGETQLETDRRMIRRHIQKIQQELDKVRERRSIYIERRKKASIPTASLVGYTNAGKSTLFNALCDANVEAENQLFSTLDPVTRRIRLPSGDELLLTDTVGFIQKLSPMVVAAFRATLEELSESDILLHVLDITHPKAPEQAEVVEETLEDLGLSNKPRILVINKMDLLGEQESAQKVLPPTGLQSYPNVLVSAAKGWNLDLLLEEVETQLVEMDGPLTVLQSAAGD
;
A
#
# COMPACT_ATOMS: atom_id res chain seq x y z
N MET A 1 6.61 -11.85 28.07
CA MET A 1 7.08 -11.81 29.48
C MET A 1 5.87 -11.77 30.39
N HIS A 2 5.97 -12.26 31.63
CA HIS A 2 4.87 -12.15 32.58
C HIS A 2 5.25 -11.50 33.91
N GLY A 3 4.31 -10.77 34.49
CA GLY A 3 4.40 -10.20 35.84
C GLY A 3 3.23 -10.69 36.69
N ALA A 4 3.50 -11.61 37.64
CA ALA A 4 2.49 -12.26 38.47
C ALA A 4 1.29 -12.86 37.66
N GLY A 5 1.57 -13.49 36.53
CA GLY A 5 0.57 -14.17 35.70
C GLY A 5 -0.12 -13.32 34.62
N ASN A 6 0.25 -12.04 34.45
CA ASN A 6 -0.16 -11.24 33.29
C ASN A 6 0.87 -11.32 32.16
N ASP A 7 0.43 -11.73 30.97
CA ASP A 7 1.30 -12.01 29.82
C ASP A 7 1.29 -10.85 28.82
N TYR A 8 2.44 -10.19 28.62
CA TYR A 8 2.59 -9.14 27.61
C TYR A 8 3.72 -9.44 26.63
N VAL A 9 3.51 -9.05 25.37
CA VAL A 9 4.54 -9.06 24.33
C VAL A 9 5.23 -7.70 24.32
N TYR A 10 6.56 -7.67 24.38
CA TYR A 10 7.34 -6.42 24.39
C TYR A 10 8.01 -6.23 23.04
N ILE A 11 7.87 -5.03 22.48
CA ILE A 11 8.40 -4.66 21.16
C ILE A 11 9.22 -3.37 21.30
N ASP A 12 10.47 -3.41 20.85
CA ASP A 12 11.27 -2.20 20.64
C ASP A 12 10.75 -1.48 19.39
N ALA A 13 9.95 -0.43 19.60
CA ALA A 13 9.22 0.27 18.55
C ALA A 13 9.84 1.64 18.21
N ARG A 14 11.03 1.96 18.74
CA ARG A 14 11.69 3.27 18.57
C ARG A 14 11.91 3.67 17.10
N GLN A 15 12.07 2.69 16.21
CA GLN A 15 12.26 2.92 14.77
C GLN A 15 11.18 2.22 13.91
N MET A 16 10.02 1.94 14.49
CA MET A 16 8.95 1.20 13.83
C MET A 16 7.68 2.05 13.72
N GLU A 17 7.00 1.92 12.59
CA GLU A 17 5.68 2.50 12.35
C GLU A 17 4.75 1.39 11.82
N GLU A 18 3.76 1.02 12.62
CA GLU A 18 2.84 -0.10 12.36
C GLU A 18 1.44 0.24 12.90
N ASP A 19 0.42 -0.48 12.42
CA ASP A 19 -0.93 -0.44 13.02
C ASP A 19 -0.92 -1.24 14.34
N TRP A 20 -0.50 -0.58 15.42
CA TRP A 20 -0.37 -1.19 16.75
C TRP A 20 -1.67 -1.82 17.28
N PRO A 21 -2.85 -1.19 17.15
CA PRO A 21 -4.13 -1.83 17.49
C PRO A 21 -4.39 -3.13 16.72
N ALA A 22 -4.16 -3.16 15.40
CA ALA A 22 -4.35 -4.37 14.61
C ALA A 22 -3.32 -5.45 14.91
N LEU A 23 -2.06 -5.06 15.11
CA LEU A 23 -1.00 -5.95 15.51
C LEU A 23 -1.28 -6.57 16.88
N SER A 24 -1.73 -5.78 17.86
CA SER A 24 -2.12 -6.26 19.19
C SER A 24 -3.21 -7.33 19.10
N ARG A 25 -4.29 -7.07 18.34
CA ARG A 25 -5.35 -8.08 18.12
C ARG A 25 -4.83 -9.38 17.51
N THR A 26 -3.90 -9.27 16.57
CA THR A 26 -3.38 -10.42 15.82
C THR A 26 -2.41 -11.23 16.69
N MET A 27 -1.48 -10.57 17.37
CA MET A 27 -0.50 -11.22 18.25
C MET A 27 -1.14 -11.80 19.51
N SER A 28 -2.14 -11.11 20.09
CA SER A 28 -2.86 -11.59 21.29
C SER A 28 -3.94 -12.64 20.98
N ALA A 29 -4.24 -12.92 19.71
CA ALA A 29 -5.22 -13.93 19.34
C ALA A 29 -4.80 -15.33 19.81
N ARG A 30 -5.60 -15.97 20.68
CA ARG A 30 -5.25 -17.27 21.30
C ARG A 30 -5.02 -18.43 20.32
N HIS A 31 -5.62 -18.41 19.13
CA HIS A 31 -5.54 -19.51 18.16
C HIS A 31 -4.58 -19.26 17.00
N PHE A 32 -4.32 -18.00 16.68
CA PHE A 32 -3.60 -17.60 15.47
C PHE A 32 -2.41 -16.67 15.76
N GLY A 33 -2.28 -16.20 17.00
CA GLY A 33 -1.18 -15.39 17.50
C GLY A 33 -0.39 -16.12 18.60
N ILE A 34 0.41 -15.34 19.32
CA ILE A 34 1.19 -15.79 20.48
C ILE A 34 0.27 -16.06 21.67
N GLY A 35 -0.81 -15.28 21.78
CA GLY A 35 -1.67 -15.27 22.97
C GLY A 35 -1.06 -14.43 24.09
N GLY A 36 -1.88 -13.60 24.73
CA GLY A 36 -1.48 -12.73 25.84
C GLY A 36 -2.49 -11.63 26.11
N ASP A 37 -2.26 -10.85 27.16
CA ASP A 37 -3.10 -9.74 27.62
C ASP A 37 -2.94 -8.48 26.76
N GLY A 38 -1.86 -8.40 25.96
CA GLY A 38 -1.61 -7.28 25.07
C GLY A 38 -0.16 -7.16 24.61
N ILE A 39 0.14 -6.06 23.93
CA ILE A 39 1.50 -5.67 23.55
C ILE A 39 1.92 -4.39 24.28
N ILE A 40 3.20 -4.30 24.65
CA ILE A 40 3.81 -3.12 25.27
C ILE A 40 4.96 -2.67 24.37
N LEU A 41 4.92 -1.41 23.98
CA LEU A 41 5.89 -0.77 23.11
C LEU A 41 6.92 0.01 23.91
N VAL A 42 8.19 -0.16 23.57
CA VAL A 42 9.30 0.66 24.03
C VAL A 42 9.57 1.74 22.99
N LEU A 43 9.51 3.00 23.41
CA LEU A 43 9.65 4.18 22.57
C LEU A 43 10.63 5.17 23.20
N ASP A 44 11.17 6.08 22.38
CA ASP A 44 11.96 7.19 22.88
C ASP A 44 11.06 8.21 23.59
N SER A 45 11.59 8.85 24.63
CA SER A 45 10.93 9.94 25.38
C SER A 45 11.79 11.19 25.34
N GLU A 46 11.14 12.36 25.28
CA GLU A 46 11.81 13.66 25.43
C GLU A 46 11.84 14.14 26.90
N GLN A 47 11.14 13.45 27.81
CA GLN A 47 10.89 13.91 29.18
C GLN A 47 11.26 12.87 30.27
N ALA A 48 11.51 11.62 29.87
CA ALA A 48 11.93 10.51 30.75
C ALA A 48 13.02 9.69 30.03
N ASP A 49 13.55 8.65 30.69
CA ASP A 49 14.55 7.78 30.07
C ASP A 49 13.97 7.00 28.87
N LEU A 50 12.71 6.55 28.98
CA LEU A 50 11.98 5.88 27.92
C LEU A 50 10.48 6.19 28.00
N ARG A 51 9.77 5.96 26.90
CA ARG A 51 8.31 6.02 26.84
C ARG A 51 7.72 4.62 26.65
N MET A 52 6.65 4.35 27.39
CA MET A 52 5.87 3.11 27.29
C MET A 52 4.48 3.42 26.72
N ARG A 53 4.06 2.64 25.71
CA ARG A 53 2.66 2.56 25.28
C ARG A 53 2.17 1.13 25.41
N MET A 54 0.94 0.94 25.86
CA MET A 54 0.37 -0.40 26.08
C MET A 54 -0.93 -0.54 25.30
N PHE A 55 -1.05 -1.62 24.54
CA PHE A 55 -2.29 -1.99 23.85
C PHE A 55 -2.81 -3.31 24.40
N ASN A 56 -4.06 -3.33 24.82
CA ASN A 56 -4.75 -4.54 25.28
C ASN A 56 -5.00 -5.50 24.10
N ALA A 57 -5.36 -6.75 24.42
CA ALA A 57 -5.62 -7.80 23.43
C ALA A 57 -6.73 -7.46 22.41
N ASP A 58 -7.65 -6.55 22.72
CA ASP A 58 -8.68 -6.06 21.79
C ASP A 58 -8.19 -4.91 20.87
N GLY A 59 -6.96 -4.44 21.10
CA GLY A 59 -6.32 -3.33 20.40
C GLY A 59 -6.64 -1.94 21.00
N SER A 60 -7.36 -1.86 22.12
CA SER A 60 -7.52 -0.61 22.86
C SER A 60 -6.22 -0.21 23.57
N GLU A 61 -5.93 1.09 23.66
CA GLU A 61 -4.74 1.59 24.36
C GLU A 61 -5.03 1.74 25.86
N GLY A 62 -4.17 1.18 26.70
CA GLY A 62 -4.26 1.23 28.16
C GLY A 62 -3.33 2.29 28.75
N GLU A 63 -3.77 2.94 29.84
CA GLU A 63 -3.01 4.02 30.47
C GLU A 63 -1.70 3.55 31.12
N MET A 64 -1.77 2.46 31.89
CA MET A 64 -0.64 1.77 32.51
C MET A 64 -1.07 0.42 33.07
N CYS A 65 -0.15 -0.54 33.11
CA CYS A 65 -0.26 -1.72 33.96
C CYS A 65 0.95 -1.80 34.89
N GLY A 66 0.72 -1.83 36.20
CA GLY A 66 1.79 -1.99 37.20
C GLY A 66 2.61 -3.27 36.99
N ASN A 67 1.98 -4.35 36.53
CA ASN A 67 2.68 -5.60 36.18
C ASN A 67 3.47 -5.47 34.87
N GLY A 68 2.93 -4.73 33.90
CA GLY A 68 3.58 -4.44 32.61
C GLY A 68 4.81 -3.56 32.75
N ILE A 69 4.74 -2.48 33.52
CA ILE A 69 5.86 -1.53 33.66
C ILE A 69 7.06 -2.12 34.44
N ARG A 70 6.84 -3.11 35.33
CA ARG A 70 7.94 -3.86 35.95
C ARG A 70 8.70 -4.71 34.93
N CYS A 71 7.97 -5.42 34.08
CA CYS A 71 8.56 -6.20 33.00
C CYS A 71 9.21 -5.31 31.93
N PHE A 72 8.67 -4.11 31.69
CA PHE A 72 9.28 -3.10 30.82
C PHE A 72 10.69 -2.73 31.27
N ALA A 73 10.90 -2.50 32.57
CA ALA A 73 12.23 -2.17 33.10
C ALA A 73 13.23 -3.32 32.88
N LYS A 74 12.83 -4.57 33.12
CA LYS A 74 13.66 -5.75 32.80
C LYS A 74 14.02 -5.79 31.32
N TYR A 75 13.02 -5.67 30.43
CA TYR A 75 13.23 -5.70 28.98
C TYR A 75 14.21 -4.60 28.52
N ALA A 76 14.01 -3.36 28.98
CA ALA A 76 14.83 -2.23 28.57
C ALA A 76 16.29 -2.35 29.05
N ILE A 77 16.51 -2.84 30.28
CA ILE A 77 17.85 -3.00 30.87
C ILE A 77 18.59 -4.18 30.25
N GLU A 78 17.93 -5.33 30.08
CA GLU A 78 18.57 -6.56 29.59
C GLU A 78 18.83 -6.54 28.08
N ARG A 79 18.12 -5.69 27.33
CA ARG A 79 18.38 -5.44 25.90
C ARG A 79 19.33 -4.26 25.67
N GLU A 80 19.95 -3.72 26.72
CA GLU A 80 20.89 -2.59 26.65
C GLU A 80 20.30 -1.35 25.98
N ILE A 81 18.98 -1.19 26.05
CA ILE A 81 18.26 0.00 25.55
C ILE A 81 18.58 1.20 26.46
N VAL A 82 18.65 0.94 27.77
CA VAL A 82 19.05 1.89 28.81
C VAL A 82 20.18 1.29 29.64
N ALA A 83 21.07 2.16 30.15
CA ALA A 83 22.08 1.75 31.12
C ALA A 83 21.41 1.29 32.42
N ARG A 84 22.08 0.40 33.19
CA ARG A 84 21.61 -0.05 34.50
C ARG A 84 21.54 1.14 35.47
N PRO A 85 20.35 1.66 35.83
CA PRO A 85 20.25 2.87 36.62
C PRO A 85 20.18 2.53 38.12
N ASP A 86 21.14 3.04 38.91
CA ASP A 86 21.14 2.86 40.37
C ASP A 86 20.05 3.70 41.07
N GLU A 87 19.64 4.82 40.48
CA GLU A 87 18.63 5.75 41.02
C GLU A 87 17.20 5.48 40.51
N GLY A 88 17.01 4.39 39.75
CA GLY A 88 15.73 4.03 39.13
C GLY A 88 15.58 4.52 37.69
N LEU A 89 14.71 3.85 36.94
CA LEU A 89 14.37 4.13 35.54
C LEU A 89 13.10 4.98 35.47
N THR A 90 13.17 6.16 34.87
CA THR A 90 12.00 6.99 34.61
C THR A 90 11.31 6.58 33.30
N VAL A 91 10.01 6.29 33.37
CA VAL A 91 9.21 5.84 32.24
C VAL A 91 8.02 6.77 32.05
N GLU A 92 7.94 7.41 30.87
CA GLU A 92 6.78 8.18 30.45
C GLU A 92 5.64 7.21 30.06
N THR A 93 4.49 7.36 30.71
CA THR A 93 3.27 6.61 30.38
C THR A 93 2.10 7.57 30.16
N LEU A 94 0.96 7.08 29.65
CA LEU A 94 -0.26 7.89 29.54
C LEU A 94 -0.79 8.38 30.90
N ALA A 95 -0.44 7.71 32.00
CA ALA A 95 -0.77 8.14 33.37
C ALA A 95 0.27 9.12 33.98
N GLY A 96 1.23 9.59 33.17
CA GLY A 96 2.35 10.43 33.56
C GLY A 96 3.66 9.65 33.78
N ILE A 97 4.73 10.38 34.10
CA ILE A 97 6.06 9.81 34.36
C ILE A 97 6.04 9.02 35.67
N ARG A 98 6.64 7.83 35.66
CA ARG A 98 6.85 6.99 36.86
C ARG A 98 8.29 6.55 36.95
N THR A 99 8.78 6.42 38.18
CA THR A 99 10.09 5.84 38.46
C THR A 99 9.93 4.38 38.83
N VAL A 100 10.70 3.53 38.16
CA VAL A 100 10.77 2.08 38.36
C VAL A 100 12.15 1.73 38.90
N TYR A 101 12.20 1.12 40.08
CA TYR A 101 13.44 0.72 40.73
C TYR A 101 13.69 -0.77 40.45
N PRO A 102 14.64 -1.13 39.56
CA PRO A 102 14.93 -2.52 39.25
C PRO A 102 15.55 -3.25 40.46
N ILE A 103 15.18 -4.52 40.63
CA ILE A 103 15.74 -5.41 41.66
C ILE A 103 16.59 -6.44 40.94
N TYR A 104 17.87 -6.49 41.31
CA TYR A 104 18.87 -7.33 40.65
C TYR A 104 19.15 -8.62 41.44
N ASP A 105 19.39 -9.71 40.72
CA ASP A 105 19.98 -10.95 41.22
C ASP A 105 21.22 -11.35 40.40
N ASP A 106 21.73 -12.57 40.59
CA ASP A 106 22.90 -13.08 39.87
C ASP A 106 22.67 -13.23 38.34
N ASP A 107 21.41 -13.34 37.89
CA ASP A 107 21.02 -13.61 36.51
C ASP A 107 20.48 -12.37 35.76
N GLY A 108 20.26 -11.25 36.45
CA GLY A 108 19.83 -9.99 35.82
C GLY A 108 18.82 -9.21 36.67
N VAL A 109 17.75 -8.71 36.03
CA VAL A 109 16.64 -8.06 36.73
C VAL A 109 15.62 -9.12 37.14
N ALA A 110 15.51 -9.40 38.43
CA ALA A 110 14.59 -10.39 39.00
C ALA A 110 13.15 -9.86 39.13
N GLY A 111 13.04 -8.54 39.35
CA GLY A 111 11.78 -7.84 39.57
C GLY A 111 12.00 -6.34 39.58
N ALA A 112 10.96 -5.60 39.96
CA ALA A 112 11.08 -4.16 40.13
C ALA A 112 10.09 -3.63 41.16
N ARG A 113 10.41 -2.49 41.76
CA ARG A 113 9.54 -1.70 42.63
C ARG A 113 9.04 -0.47 41.89
N VAL A 114 7.74 -0.18 41.96
CA VAL A 114 7.09 0.92 41.22
C VAL A 114 6.21 1.72 42.17
N SER A 115 6.22 3.04 42.07
CA SER A 115 5.22 3.88 42.77
C SER A 115 3.87 3.81 42.05
N MET A 116 2.83 3.46 42.82
CA MET A 116 1.44 3.39 42.36
C MET A 116 0.65 4.67 42.69
N GLY A 117 1.31 5.67 43.30
CA GLY A 117 0.72 6.94 43.69
C GLY A 117 -0.02 6.91 45.04
N PHE A 118 -0.68 8.04 45.35
CA PHE A 118 -1.40 8.24 46.62
C PHE A 118 -2.77 7.53 46.63
N PRO A 119 -3.13 6.82 47.71
CA PRO A 119 -4.45 6.24 47.85
C PRO A 119 -5.49 7.32 48.17
N ARG A 120 -6.66 7.25 47.51
CA ARG A 120 -7.82 8.08 47.86
C ARG A 120 -8.71 7.30 48.82
N LEU A 121 -8.96 7.90 49.97
CA LEU A 121 -9.60 7.25 51.11
C LEU A 121 -10.96 7.83 51.48
N ASN A 122 -11.21 9.10 51.15
CA ASN A 122 -12.47 9.74 51.48
C ASN A 122 -13.57 9.26 50.54
N PRO A 123 -14.79 8.99 51.05
CA PRO A 123 -15.92 8.57 50.21
C PRO A 123 -16.29 9.55 49.10
N GLN A 124 -15.98 10.84 49.25
CA GLN A 124 -16.25 11.87 48.24
C GLN A 124 -15.30 11.75 47.02
N ASP A 125 -14.11 11.20 47.23
CA ASP A 125 -13.07 11.02 46.21
C ASP A 125 -13.15 9.65 45.52
N ILE A 126 -14.08 8.80 45.98
CA ILE A 126 -14.34 7.46 45.47
C ILE A 126 -15.76 7.45 44.87
N PRO A 127 -15.99 6.94 43.65
CA PRO A 127 -17.32 6.91 43.03
C PRO A 127 -18.25 5.87 43.69
N VAL A 128 -18.68 6.14 44.93
CA VAL A 128 -19.58 5.33 45.74
C VAL A 128 -20.72 6.18 46.33
N SER A 129 -21.94 5.64 46.29
CA SER A 129 -23.14 6.27 46.86
C SER A 129 -23.46 5.64 48.22
N LEU A 130 -23.25 6.39 49.30
CA LEU A 130 -23.47 5.93 50.69
C LEU A 130 -24.72 6.55 51.32
N ASP A 131 -25.29 5.88 52.33
CA ASP A 131 -26.39 6.42 53.13
C ASP A 131 -25.94 7.70 53.88
N PRO A 132 -26.69 8.82 53.79
CA PRO A 132 -26.38 10.06 54.50
C PRO A 132 -26.12 9.89 56.00
N ALA A 133 -26.80 8.94 56.67
CA ALA A 133 -26.64 8.68 58.10
C ALA A 133 -25.30 8.02 58.46
N MET A 134 -24.64 7.35 57.49
CA MET A 134 -23.31 6.74 57.65
C MET A 134 -22.19 7.56 56.98
N SER A 135 -22.55 8.58 56.19
CA SER A 135 -21.61 9.49 55.50
C SER A 135 -21.11 10.67 56.35
N SER A 136 -21.61 10.81 57.59
CA SER A 136 -21.43 12.00 58.44
C SER A 136 -20.07 12.09 59.14
N ASN A 137 -19.19 11.10 58.99
CA ASN A 137 -17.82 11.15 59.51
C ASN A 137 -16.83 11.45 58.38
N ALA A 138 -16.03 12.50 58.54
CA ALA A 138 -14.86 12.74 57.69
C ALA A 138 -13.80 11.65 57.97
N GLY A 139 -13.57 10.74 57.02
CA GLY A 139 -12.55 9.69 57.12
C GLY A 139 -12.79 8.46 56.24
N PRO A 140 -11.84 7.51 56.19
CA PRO A 140 -11.94 6.28 55.39
C PRO A 140 -13.10 5.39 55.82
N VAL A 141 -13.83 4.86 54.85
CA VAL A 141 -14.89 3.87 55.09
C VAL A 141 -14.28 2.48 55.03
N LEU A 142 -14.10 1.88 56.22
CA LEU A 142 -13.42 0.59 56.38
C LEU A 142 -14.38 -0.59 56.59
N LYS A 143 -15.62 -0.33 57.01
CA LYS A 143 -16.63 -1.36 57.30
C LYS A 143 -18.03 -0.89 56.93
N TYR A 144 -18.39 -1.00 55.65
CA TYR A 144 -19.73 -0.69 55.17
C TYR A 144 -20.52 -1.98 54.88
N PRO A 145 -21.70 -2.19 55.51
CA PRO A 145 -22.49 -3.40 55.28
C PRO A 145 -23.16 -3.37 53.90
N VAL A 146 -22.95 -4.42 53.11
CA VAL A 146 -23.61 -4.63 51.81
C VAL A 146 -24.18 -6.05 51.74
N GLN A 147 -25.34 -6.22 51.10
CA GLN A 147 -26.00 -7.51 50.97
C GLN A 147 -26.19 -7.90 49.49
N PRO A 148 -25.14 -8.36 48.80
CA PRO A 148 -25.25 -8.89 47.44
C PRO A 148 -25.86 -10.30 47.46
N GLY A 149 -27.14 -10.40 47.07
CA GLY A 149 -27.87 -11.66 47.13
C GLY A 149 -28.07 -12.14 48.57
N ASP A 150 -27.71 -13.40 48.86
CA ASP A 150 -27.84 -14.01 50.19
C ASP A 150 -26.61 -13.78 51.10
N PHE A 151 -25.57 -13.11 50.60
CA PHE A 151 -24.33 -12.86 51.35
C PHE A 151 -24.39 -11.52 52.07
N ARG A 152 -23.90 -11.47 53.31
CA ARG A 152 -23.70 -10.22 54.06
C ARG A 152 -22.21 -9.93 54.14
N LEU A 153 -21.77 -8.84 53.52
CA LEU A 153 -20.37 -8.45 53.43
C LEU A 153 -20.14 -7.11 54.13
N PHE A 154 -18.91 -6.89 54.59
CA PHE A 154 -18.44 -5.60 55.11
C PHE A 154 -17.31 -5.11 54.21
N LEU A 155 -17.55 -4.02 53.49
CA LEU A 155 -16.63 -3.52 52.48
C LEU A 155 -15.83 -2.33 53.03
N ALA A 156 -14.54 -2.32 52.74
CA ALA A 156 -13.67 -1.15 52.81
C ALA A 156 -13.55 -0.55 51.40
N PHE A 157 -13.58 0.79 51.30
CA PHE A 157 -13.46 1.49 50.01
C PHE A 157 -12.12 2.20 49.92
N VAL A 158 -11.38 1.89 48.86
CA VAL A 158 -10.10 2.53 48.53
C VAL A 158 -10.10 2.83 47.03
N SER A 159 -9.47 3.92 46.62
CA SER A 159 -9.20 4.15 45.20
C SER A 159 -7.71 4.36 44.96
N MET A 160 -7.14 3.55 44.06
CA MET A 160 -5.77 3.66 43.54
C MET A 160 -5.76 4.30 42.14
N GLY A 161 -6.76 5.14 41.86
CA GLY A 161 -7.09 5.67 40.53
C GLY A 161 -8.44 5.13 40.00
N ASN A 162 -8.76 3.89 40.35
CA ASN A 162 -10.05 3.24 40.15
C ASN A 162 -10.61 2.73 41.49
N PRO A 163 -11.94 2.58 41.64
CA PRO A 163 -12.56 2.22 42.91
C PRO A 163 -12.40 0.71 43.21
N HIS A 164 -12.01 0.41 44.44
CA HIS A 164 -11.86 -0.93 45.00
C HIS A 164 -12.75 -1.13 46.23
N ALA A 165 -13.30 -2.32 46.36
CA ALA A 165 -14.15 -2.75 47.45
C ALA A 165 -13.58 -4.02 48.07
N VAL A 166 -12.92 -3.86 49.23
CA VAL A 166 -12.19 -4.93 49.90
C VAL A 166 -13.04 -5.52 51.01
N THR A 167 -13.22 -6.85 51.03
CA THR A 167 -13.88 -7.56 52.13
C THR A 167 -12.97 -8.62 52.72
N TYR A 168 -13.05 -8.78 54.03
CA TYR A 168 -12.33 -9.81 54.77
C TYR A 168 -13.29 -10.96 55.05
N ILE A 169 -12.87 -12.19 54.78
CA ILE A 169 -13.70 -13.38 54.94
C ILE A 169 -13.03 -14.35 55.92
N ASP A 170 -13.84 -15.11 56.65
CA ASP A 170 -13.34 -16.11 57.61
C ASP A 170 -13.16 -17.50 56.98
N GLN A 171 -13.79 -17.75 55.83
CA GLN A 171 -13.65 -18.99 55.08
C GLN A 171 -12.39 -18.99 54.21
N PRO A 172 -11.84 -20.17 53.83
CA PRO A 172 -10.70 -20.24 52.93
C PRO A 172 -10.93 -19.54 51.58
N ILE A 173 -9.93 -18.80 51.10
CA ILE A 173 -10.00 -17.92 49.91
C ILE A 173 -10.50 -18.65 48.66
N GLY A 174 -10.08 -19.92 48.48
CA GLY A 174 -10.45 -20.75 47.34
C GLY A 174 -11.90 -21.26 47.35
N GLU A 175 -12.53 -21.31 48.52
CA GLU A 175 -13.91 -21.80 48.69
C GLU A 175 -14.95 -20.69 48.49
N PHE A 176 -14.53 -19.42 48.48
CA PHE A 176 -15.45 -18.31 48.26
C PHE A 176 -15.95 -18.30 46.80
N PRO A 177 -17.28 -18.25 46.57
CA PRO A 177 -17.85 -18.31 45.22
C PRO A 177 -17.76 -16.94 44.53
N LEU A 178 -16.54 -16.46 44.29
CA LEU A 178 -16.25 -15.14 43.73
C LEU A 178 -16.91 -14.93 42.36
N HIS A 179 -16.95 -15.96 41.52
CA HIS A 179 -17.63 -15.92 40.22
C HIS A 179 -19.14 -15.64 40.29
N ASN A 180 -19.79 -15.97 41.41
CA ASN A 180 -21.22 -15.70 41.61
C ASN A 180 -21.46 -14.32 42.24
N ILE A 181 -20.60 -13.95 43.20
CA ILE A 181 -20.79 -12.73 44.01
C ILE A 181 -20.15 -11.50 43.34
N GLY A 182 -19.02 -11.67 42.67
CA GLY A 182 -18.27 -10.62 41.98
C GLY A 182 -19.14 -9.78 41.05
N PRO A 183 -19.92 -10.38 40.12
CA PRO A 183 -20.85 -9.62 39.26
C PRO A 183 -21.90 -8.82 40.05
N LEU A 184 -22.38 -9.36 41.18
CA LEU A 184 -23.39 -8.71 42.01
C LEU A 184 -22.83 -7.50 42.76
N VAL A 185 -21.58 -7.58 43.22
CA VAL A 185 -20.88 -6.46 43.87
C VAL A 185 -20.46 -5.42 42.84
N GLU A 186 -19.86 -5.85 41.71
CA GLU A 186 -19.47 -4.96 40.61
C GLU A 186 -20.67 -4.13 40.12
N GLY A 187 -21.82 -4.77 39.92
CA GLY A 187 -23.04 -4.13 39.43
C GLY A 187 -23.94 -3.52 40.52
N HIS A 188 -23.51 -3.50 41.78
CA HIS A 188 -24.36 -3.01 42.87
C HIS A 188 -24.70 -1.52 42.67
N PRO A 189 -25.96 -1.07 42.88
CA PRO A 189 -26.39 0.31 42.62
C PRO A 189 -25.59 1.39 43.36
N MET A 190 -24.92 1.02 44.45
CA MET A 190 -24.04 1.93 45.20
C MET A 190 -22.76 2.30 44.46
N PHE A 191 -22.39 1.56 43.40
CA PHE A 191 -21.21 1.83 42.59
C PHE A 191 -21.65 2.34 41.22
N PRO A 192 -21.94 3.64 41.05
CA PRO A 192 -22.44 4.21 39.79
C PRO A 192 -21.47 4.01 38.61
N ARG A 193 -20.17 3.83 38.89
CA ARG A 193 -19.15 3.50 37.88
C ARG A 193 -18.70 2.03 37.94
N ARG A 194 -19.44 1.17 38.65
CA ARG A 194 -19.02 -0.20 39.06
C ARG A 194 -17.72 -0.19 39.87
N VAL A 195 -17.33 -1.34 40.43
CA VAL A 195 -16.19 -1.43 41.36
C VAL A 195 -15.36 -2.69 41.11
N ASN A 196 -14.05 -2.63 41.38
CA ASN A 196 -13.24 -3.84 41.55
C ASN A 196 -13.51 -4.42 42.94
N PHE A 197 -13.66 -5.74 43.03
CA PHE A 197 -14.04 -6.39 44.28
C PHE A 197 -12.99 -7.40 44.70
N GLU A 198 -12.47 -7.22 45.92
CA GLU A 198 -11.40 -8.02 46.48
C GLU A 198 -11.89 -8.79 47.71
N ILE A 199 -11.57 -10.07 47.76
CA ILE A 199 -11.73 -10.89 48.96
C ILE A 199 -10.35 -11.18 49.56
N VAL A 200 -10.26 -11.13 50.89
CA VAL A 200 -9.00 -11.23 51.61
C VAL A 200 -9.13 -12.17 52.81
N ASN A 201 -8.15 -13.08 52.97
CA ASN A 201 -7.86 -13.75 54.22
C ASN A 201 -6.57 -13.17 54.81
N GLN A 202 -6.60 -12.84 56.10
CA GLN A 202 -5.38 -12.50 56.82
C GLN A 202 -4.68 -13.79 57.27
N VAL A 203 -3.43 -13.97 56.85
CA VAL A 203 -2.58 -15.08 57.33
C VAL A 203 -1.82 -14.64 58.59
N ASP A 204 -1.11 -13.51 58.50
CA ASP A 204 -0.45 -12.85 59.64
C ASP A 204 -0.31 -11.33 59.40
N ALA A 205 0.53 -10.63 60.17
CA ALA A 205 0.73 -9.18 60.05
C ALA A 205 1.57 -8.76 58.84
N SER A 206 2.26 -9.71 58.20
CA SER A 206 3.12 -9.52 57.03
C SER A 206 2.62 -10.23 55.77
N HIS A 207 1.55 -11.04 55.87
CA HIS A 207 1.07 -11.86 54.76
C HIS A 207 -0.47 -11.93 54.65
N LEU A 208 -0.98 -11.75 53.43
CA LEU A 208 -2.40 -11.82 53.07
C LEU A 208 -2.60 -12.75 51.86
N ASP A 209 -3.69 -13.51 51.86
CA ASP A 209 -4.17 -14.23 50.68
C ASP A 209 -5.36 -13.49 50.07
N ALA A 210 -5.40 -13.34 48.75
CA ALA A 210 -6.46 -12.60 48.08
C ALA A 210 -6.88 -13.18 46.72
N ARG A 211 -8.12 -12.89 46.32
CA ARG A 211 -8.62 -13.07 44.94
C ARG A 211 -9.35 -11.80 44.51
N VAL A 212 -9.26 -11.47 43.23
CA VAL A 212 -9.74 -10.20 42.69
C VAL A 212 -10.75 -10.44 41.58
N TRP A 213 -11.87 -9.73 41.65
CA TRP A 213 -12.84 -9.56 40.57
C TRP A 213 -12.68 -8.16 39.99
N GLU A 214 -12.17 -8.06 38.77
CA GLU A 214 -11.99 -6.79 38.08
C GLU A 214 -13.23 -6.41 37.28
N ARG A 215 -13.60 -5.13 37.41
CA ARG A 215 -14.71 -4.53 36.68
C ARG A 215 -14.53 -4.72 35.17
N GLY A 216 -15.49 -5.37 34.53
CA GLY A 216 -15.50 -5.62 33.08
C GLY A 216 -14.63 -6.79 32.60
N SER A 217 -13.76 -7.34 33.45
CA SER A 217 -12.85 -8.44 33.11
C SER A 217 -13.18 -9.75 33.81
N GLY A 218 -13.85 -9.69 34.97
CA GLY A 218 -14.15 -10.85 35.80
C GLY A 218 -13.00 -11.22 36.75
N GLU A 219 -12.92 -12.48 37.14
CA GLU A 219 -11.87 -12.95 38.05
C GLU A 219 -10.50 -12.95 37.34
N THR A 220 -9.51 -12.26 37.92
CA THR A 220 -8.15 -12.15 37.37
C THR A 220 -7.12 -12.90 38.21
N MET A 221 -6.02 -13.30 37.57
CA MET A 221 -4.93 -14.03 38.24
C MET A 221 -4.13 -13.12 39.18
N ALA A 222 -3.96 -11.85 38.82
CA ALA A 222 -3.39 -10.82 39.68
C ALA A 222 -3.88 -9.43 39.26
N CYS A 223 -3.89 -8.49 40.22
CA CYS A 223 -4.23 -7.09 39.99
C CYS A 223 -3.32 -6.20 40.83
N GLY A 224 -2.51 -5.35 40.18
CA GLY A 224 -1.57 -4.47 40.88
C GLY A 224 -2.26 -3.41 41.76
N THR A 225 -3.28 -2.72 41.22
CA THR A 225 -4.05 -1.72 41.98
C THR A 225 -4.94 -2.38 43.05
N GLY A 226 -5.46 -3.59 42.78
CA GLY A 226 -6.19 -4.41 43.75
C GLY A 226 -5.33 -4.81 44.95
N ALA A 227 -4.10 -5.29 44.70
CA ALA A 227 -3.14 -5.60 45.76
C ALA A 227 -2.81 -4.35 46.60
N CYS A 228 -2.58 -3.20 45.95
CA CYS A 228 -2.37 -1.93 46.65
C CYS A 228 -3.56 -1.53 47.53
N ALA A 229 -4.78 -1.64 47.00
CA ALA A 229 -6.00 -1.34 47.75
C ALA A 229 -6.19 -2.26 48.96
N ILE A 230 -5.88 -3.56 48.82
CA ILE A 230 -5.90 -4.52 49.92
C ILE A 230 -4.91 -4.13 51.02
N ALA A 231 -3.67 -3.80 50.67
CA ALA A 231 -2.66 -3.39 51.64
C ALA A 231 -3.08 -2.13 52.40
N VAL A 232 -3.54 -1.10 51.67
CA VAL A 232 -4.02 0.16 52.25
C VAL A 232 -5.21 -0.08 53.20
N ALA A 233 -6.23 -0.82 52.75
CA ALA A 233 -7.40 -1.13 53.56
C ALA A 233 -7.04 -1.95 54.81
N SER A 234 -6.08 -2.88 54.68
CA SER A 234 -5.62 -3.74 55.78
C SER A 234 -4.82 -2.96 56.80
N ARG A 235 -3.95 -2.06 56.33
CA ARG A 235 -3.11 -1.21 57.16
C ARG A 235 -3.94 -0.22 57.99
N LEU A 236 -4.94 0.41 57.36
CA LEU A 236 -5.89 1.32 58.03
C LEU A 236 -6.75 0.62 59.10
N GLN A 237 -6.98 -0.69 58.94
CA GLN A 237 -7.68 -1.51 59.94
C GLN A 237 -6.76 -2.08 61.02
N GLY A 238 -5.46 -1.79 60.96
CA GLY A 238 -4.46 -2.31 61.89
C GLY A 238 -4.23 -3.82 61.77
N LEU A 239 -4.52 -4.40 60.60
CA LEU A 239 -4.36 -5.83 60.35
C LEU A 239 -2.91 -6.16 59.97
N VAL A 240 -2.23 -5.28 59.22
CA VAL A 240 -0.88 -5.53 58.69
C VAL A 240 0.08 -4.40 59.04
N GLU A 241 1.38 -4.69 58.91
CA GLU A 241 2.48 -3.71 59.01
C GLU A 241 2.61 -2.86 57.73
N ASP A 242 3.56 -1.91 57.70
CA ASP A 242 3.76 -1.00 56.56
C ASP A 242 4.20 -1.73 55.28
N ARG A 243 4.79 -2.92 55.42
CA ARG A 243 5.18 -3.80 54.30
C ARG A 243 4.47 -5.14 54.44
N VAL A 244 3.78 -5.55 53.37
CA VAL A 244 2.95 -6.76 53.37
C VAL A 244 3.06 -7.50 52.04
N ASP A 245 3.16 -8.82 52.12
CA ASP A 245 3.09 -9.72 50.97
C ASP A 245 1.65 -10.17 50.74
N ILE A 246 1.18 -10.04 49.50
CA ILE A 246 -0.16 -10.43 49.08
C ILE A 246 -0.04 -11.54 48.05
N THR A 247 -0.47 -12.74 48.42
CA THR A 247 -0.51 -13.90 47.52
C THR A 247 -1.81 -13.89 46.73
N LEU A 248 -1.67 -13.76 45.41
CA LEU A 248 -2.74 -13.86 44.42
C LEU A 248 -2.57 -15.17 43.62
N PRO A 249 -3.60 -15.64 42.89
CA PRO A 249 -3.49 -16.85 42.07
C PRO A 249 -2.31 -16.85 41.08
N GLY A 250 -1.93 -15.68 40.56
CA GLY A 250 -0.84 -15.49 39.60
C GLY A 250 0.54 -15.29 40.23
N GLY A 251 0.63 -15.15 41.55
CA GLY A 251 1.88 -14.97 42.28
C GLY A 251 1.78 -13.96 43.43
N THR A 252 2.86 -13.82 44.18
CA THR A 252 2.95 -12.91 45.31
C THR A 252 3.43 -11.52 44.87
N LEU A 253 2.77 -10.48 45.38
CA LEU A 253 3.16 -9.08 45.23
C LEU A 253 3.45 -8.50 46.61
N THR A 254 4.54 -7.75 46.75
CA THR A 254 4.91 -7.06 47.99
C THR A 254 4.48 -5.61 47.89
N ILE A 255 3.69 -5.15 48.86
CA ILE A 255 3.20 -3.77 48.94
C ILE A 255 3.83 -3.08 50.13
N GLU A 256 4.26 -1.83 49.94
CA GLU A 256 4.81 -0.98 51.00
C GLU A 256 4.07 0.36 51.04
N TRP A 257 3.51 0.71 52.19
CA TRP A 257 2.84 1.98 52.45
C TRP A 257 2.92 2.36 53.93
N ASP A 258 3.41 3.56 54.22
CA ASP A 258 3.65 4.09 55.57
C ASP A 258 2.39 4.66 56.25
N GLY A 259 1.26 4.70 55.54
CA GLY A 259 -0.02 5.23 56.01
C GLY A 259 -0.32 6.67 55.58
N GLU A 260 0.62 7.40 54.99
CA GLU A 260 0.42 8.79 54.56
C GLU A 260 0.91 9.07 53.12
N GLY A 261 1.98 8.40 52.69
CA GLY A 261 2.66 8.62 51.41
C GLY A 261 2.11 7.84 50.22
N GLU A 262 2.95 7.67 49.20
CA GLU A 262 2.65 6.85 48.02
C GLU A 262 2.71 5.35 48.34
N VAL A 263 1.89 4.57 47.65
CA VAL A 263 1.94 3.10 47.74
C VAL A 263 2.96 2.56 46.75
N PHE A 264 3.86 1.72 47.22
CA PHE A 264 4.84 1.04 46.37
C PHE A 264 4.46 -0.42 46.14
N LEU A 265 4.58 -0.85 44.89
CA LEU A 265 4.31 -2.20 44.43
C LEU A 265 5.63 -2.84 43.95
N GLU A 266 5.99 -3.96 44.57
CA GLU A 266 7.13 -4.79 44.23
C GLU A 266 6.65 -6.18 43.78
N GLY A 267 7.28 -6.73 42.74
CA GLY A 267 6.94 -8.06 42.26
C GLY A 267 7.86 -8.57 41.16
N PRO A 268 7.75 -9.87 40.81
CA PRO A 268 8.63 -10.51 39.84
C PRO A 268 8.37 -10.03 38.41
N ALA A 269 9.42 -10.09 37.58
CA ALA A 269 9.37 -9.85 36.14
C ALA A 269 10.08 -11.00 35.41
N THR A 270 9.36 -11.78 34.61
CA THR A 270 9.88 -13.04 34.05
C THR A 270 9.79 -13.05 32.53
N GLU A 271 10.92 -13.29 31.85
CA GLU A 271 10.91 -13.58 30.42
C GLU A 271 10.50 -15.03 30.16
N VAL A 272 9.54 -15.22 29.25
CA VAL A 272 9.00 -16.55 28.91
C VAL A 272 9.60 -17.05 27.60
N PHE A 273 9.63 -16.19 26.59
CA PHE A 273 10.07 -16.51 25.23
C PHE A 273 10.39 -15.23 24.45
N THR A 274 11.30 -15.34 23.46
CA THR A 274 11.64 -14.31 22.47
C THR A 274 11.65 -14.91 21.05
N GLY A 275 11.14 -14.18 20.06
CA GLY A 275 11.14 -14.60 18.64
C GLY A 275 10.80 -13.46 17.67
N GLU A 276 10.81 -13.74 16.36
CA GLU A 276 10.49 -12.79 15.29
C GLU A 276 9.05 -12.98 14.76
N TRP A 277 8.36 -11.88 14.46
CA TRP A 277 6.98 -11.88 13.95
C TRP A 277 6.90 -11.28 12.53
N SER A 278 6.79 -12.13 11.51
CA SER A 278 6.60 -11.69 10.12
C SER A 278 5.12 -11.71 9.72
N GLY A 279 4.39 -10.63 9.99
CA GLY A 279 2.98 -10.48 9.59
C GLY A 279 2.71 -10.31 8.08
N LYS A 280 3.71 -10.57 7.21
CA LYS A 280 3.63 -10.42 5.75
C LYS A 280 4.05 -11.72 5.07
N VAL A 281 3.45 -12.03 3.92
CA VAL A 281 3.95 -13.09 3.03
C VAL A 281 5.35 -12.67 2.57
N GLN A 282 6.38 -13.39 3.02
CA GLN A 282 7.75 -13.15 2.60
C GLN A 282 8.00 -13.82 1.24
N PHE A 283 8.22 -13.01 0.21
CA PHE A 283 8.68 -13.51 -1.08
C PHE A 283 10.20 -13.75 -1.07
N SER A 284 10.67 -14.70 -1.88
CA SER A 284 12.12 -14.94 -2.01
C SER A 284 12.84 -13.69 -2.53
N SER A 285 14.06 -13.44 -2.04
CA SER A 285 14.91 -12.32 -2.49
C SER A 285 15.19 -12.31 -3.99
N ARG A 286 15.14 -13.47 -4.65
CA ARG A 286 15.26 -13.62 -6.10
C ARG A 286 14.16 -12.87 -6.86
N LEU A 287 12.94 -12.82 -6.33
CA LEU A 287 11.82 -12.12 -6.96
C LEU A 287 12.05 -10.61 -7.00
N GLY A 288 12.64 -10.04 -5.94
CA GLY A 288 12.98 -8.62 -5.89
C GLY A 288 14.10 -8.20 -6.84
N LYS A 289 14.88 -9.14 -7.39
CA LYS A 289 15.95 -8.89 -8.37
C LYS A 289 15.48 -8.96 -9.83
N LEU A 290 14.24 -9.38 -10.10
CA LEU A 290 13.72 -9.45 -11.46
C LEU A 290 13.38 -8.05 -11.96
N ALA A 291 14.01 -7.63 -13.06
CA ALA A 291 13.56 -6.45 -13.78
C ALA A 291 12.14 -6.67 -14.34
N PRO A 292 11.30 -5.63 -14.39
CA PRO A 292 9.99 -5.70 -15.05
C PRO A 292 10.17 -6.18 -16.48
N TYR A 293 9.34 -7.13 -16.92
CA TYR A 293 9.43 -7.66 -18.28
C TYR A 293 8.94 -6.57 -19.26
N PRO A 294 9.81 -5.99 -20.12
CA PRO A 294 9.47 -4.79 -20.90
C PRO A 294 8.24 -4.96 -21.80
N PHE A 295 7.97 -6.20 -22.22
CA PHE A 295 6.86 -6.53 -23.10
C PHE A 295 5.47 -6.45 -22.44
N VAL A 296 5.37 -6.47 -21.10
CA VAL A 296 4.07 -6.39 -20.43
C VAL A 296 3.46 -4.99 -20.59
N GLU A 297 4.28 -3.96 -20.41
CA GLU A 297 3.87 -2.57 -20.57
C GLU A 297 3.60 -2.23 -22.04
N ILE A 298 4.48 -2.67 -22.95
CA ILE A 298 4.26 -2.55 -24.40
C ILE A 298 2.95 -3.24 -24.83
N SER A 299 2.65 -4.43 -24.30
CA SER A 299 1.40 -5.14 -24.63
C SER A 299 0.15 -4.39 -24.15
N ARG A 300 0.23 -3.73 -22.99
CA ARG A 300 -0.85 -2.87 -22.48
C ARG A 300 -1.09 -1.68 -23.41
N ILE A 301 -0.02 -0.96 -23.79
CA ILE A 301 -0.11 0.20 -24.69
C ILE A 301 -0.64 -0.22 -26.07
N ILE A 302 -0.20 -1.36 -26.61
CA ILE A 302 -0.74 -1.91 -27.88
C ILE A 302 -2.25 -2.18 -27.75
N ALA A 303 -2.70 -2.77 -26.64
CA ALA A 303 -4.11 -3.08 -26.42
C ALA A 303 -4.96 -1.79 -26.31
N GLU A 304 -4.45 -0.78 -25.60
CA GLU A 304 -5.06 0.54 -25.48
C GLU A 304 -5.17 1.23 -26.85
N LYS A 305 -4.08 1.31 -27.62
CA LYS A 305 -4.08 1.91 -28.97
C LYS A 305 -4.99 1.16 -29.95
N ARG A 306 -5.00 -0.17 -29.93
CA ARG A 306 -5.94 -0.97 -30.76
C ARG A 306 -7.40 -0.76 -30.33
N ALA A 307 -7.67 -0.63 -29.04
CA ALA A 307 -9.00 -0.32 -28.53
C ALA A 307 -9.47 1.09 -28.96
N ALA A 308 -8.53 2.03 -29.08
CA ALA A 308 -8.73 3.36 -29.65
C ALA A 308 -8.83 3.37 -31.20
N GLY A 309 -8.75 2.20 -31.86
CA GLY A 309 -8.89 2.07 -33.31
C GLY A 309 -7.61 2.29 -34.12
N ALA A 310 -6.46 2.44 -33.47
CA ALA A 310 -5.17 2.53 -34.15
C ALA A 310 -4.76 1.20 -34.78
N ASP A 311 -4.21 1.25 -35.99
CA ASP A 311 -3.67 0.08 -36.68
C ASP A 311 -2.22 -0.16 -36.25
N VAL A 312 -2.05 -0.70 -35.03
CA VAL A 312 -0.74 -0.90 -34.43
C VAL A 312 0.02 -2.03 -35.13
N VAL A 313 1.10 -1.66 -35.82
CA VAL A 313 2.02 -2.58 -36.50
C VAL A 313 3.13 -2.98 -35.54
N THR A 314 3.27 -4.28 -35.29
CA THR A 314 4.27 -4.78 -34.33
C THR A 314 5.45 -5.47 -35.01
N PHE A 315 6.66 -5.01 -34.70
CA PHE A 315 7.95 -5.67 -34.97
C PHE A 315 8.65 -6.10 -33.66
N GLY A 316 8.00 -5.97 -32.51
CA GLY A 316 8.63 -6.14 -31.20
C GLY A 316 8.85 -7.59 -30.77
N ILE A 317 8.21 -8.57 -31.39
CA ILE A 317 8.34 -9.98 -30.99
C ILE A 317 8.76 -10.80 -32.21
N GLY A 318 9.81 -11.59 -32.06
CA GLY A 318 10.28 -12.53 -33.10
C GLY A 318 9.38 -13.75 -33.24
N ASP A 319 8.05 -13.58 -33.31
CA ASP A 319 7.07 -14.65 -33.49
C ASP A 319 6.73 -14.81 -34.98
N PRO A 320 6.96 -15.99 -35.58
CA PRO A 320 6.53 -16.26 -36.95
C PRO A 320 5.02 -16.06 -37.14
N ASP A 321 4.66 -15.22 -38.11
CA ASP A 321 3.28 -15.03 -38.60
C ASP A 321 2.87 -16.11 -39.62
N ILE A 322 3.83 -16.86 -40.14
CA ILE A 322 3.59 -18.00 -41.03
C ILE A 322 3.11 -19.17 -40.17
N PRO A 323 2.00 -19.86 -40.51
CA PRO A 323 1.51 -20.96 -39.70
C PRO A 323 2.49 -22.13 -39.66
N THR A 324 2.33 -23.00 -38.66
CA THR A 324 2.98 -24.32 -38.65
C THR A 324 2.55 -25.10 -39.90
N PRO A 325 3.49 -25.73 -40.64
CA PRO A 325 3.17 -26.48 -41.85
C PRO A 325 2.06 -27.54 -41.66
N GLU A 326 1.18 -27.66 -42.64
CA GLU A 326 -0.01 -28.51 -42.57
C GLU A 326 0.30 -29.98 -42.23
N PRO A 327 1.30 -30.66 -42.83
CA PRO A 327 1.63 -32.04 -42.48
C PRO A 327 1.99 -32.24 -41.00
N ILE A 328 2.64 -31.24 -40.40
CA ILE A 328 3.00 -31.25 -38.97
C ILE A 328 1.73 -31.13 -38.10
N VAL A 329 0.78 -30.28 -38.50
CA VAL A 329 -0.50 -30.11 -37.79
C VAL A 329 -1.39 -31.35 -37.95
N GLU A 330 -1.43 -31.95 -39.13
CA GLU A 330 -2.15 -33.22 -39.38
C GLU A 330 -1.63 -34.35 -38.51
N ARG A 331 -0.30 -34.41 -38.31
CA ARG A 331 0.30 -35.38 -37.40
C ARG A 331 -0.18 -35.18 -35.97
N LEU A 332 -0.25 -33.94 -35.49
CA LEU A 332 -0.82 -33.64 -34.17
C LEU A 332 -2.28 -34.09 -34.07
N LEU A 333 -3.12 -33.75 -35.05
CA LEU A 333 -4.56 -34.09 -35.04
C LEU A 333 -4.77 -35.60 -34.93
N THR A 334 -3.94 -36.37 -35.64
CA THR A 334 -3.95 -37.83 -35.57
C THR A 334 -3.45 -38.31 -34.21
N ALA A 335 -2.31 -37.80 -33.74
CA ALA A 335 -1.70 -38.20 -32.46
C ALA A 335 -2.58 -37.82 -31.25
N SER A 336 -3.35 -36.73 -31.31
CA SER A 336 -4.24 -36.31 -30.23
C SER A 336 -5.44 -37.23 -30.05
N GLN A 337 -5.80 -38.00 -31.07
CA GLN A 337 -6.90 -38.98 -30.99
C GLN A 337 -6.45 -40.31 -30.37
N HIS A 338 -5.15 -40.51 -30.18
CA HIS A 338 -4.59 -41.74 -29.62
C HIS A 338 -4.61 -41.70 -28.08
N PRO A 339 -5.44 -42.49 -27.37
CA PRO A 339 -5.62 -42.37 -25.92
C PRO A 339 -4.35 -42.52 -25.07
N PRO A 340 -3.34 -43.33 -25.43
CA PRO A 340 -2.06 -43.36 -24.72
C PRO A 340 -1.37 -42.00 -24.62
N ASN A 341 -1.56 -41.12 -25.60
CA ASN A 341 -0.93 -39.80 -25.66
C ASN A 341 -1.54 -38.79 -24.68
N HIS A 342 -2.63 -39.14 -23.98
CA HIS A 342 -3.28 -38.31 -22.97
C HIS A 342 -2.70 -38.50 -21.56
N ARG A 343 -1.85 -39.51 -21.38
CA ARG A 343 -1.21 -39.83 -20.09
C ARG A 343 0.02 -38.95 -19.87
N TYR A 344 0.60 -39.03 -18.67
CA TYR A 344 1.90 -38.41 -18.40
C TYR A 344 2.91 -38.83 -19.48
N PRO A 345 3.62 -37.88 -20.11
CA PRO A 345 4.68 -38.20 -21.03
C PRO A 345 5.88 -38.79 -20.29
N GLU A 346 6.76 -39.44 -21.05
CA GLU A 346 8.08 -39.83 -20.54
C GLU A 346 8.91 -38.57 -20.35
N THR A 347 9.48 -38.39 -19.14
CA THR A 347 10.21 -37.18 -18.74
C THR A 347 11.43 -36.90 -19.64
N ASP A 348 12.12 -37.95 -20.06
CA ASP A 348 13.25 -37.96 -20.99
C ASP A 348 12.82 -37.93 -22.47
N GLY A 349 11.51 -37.87 -22.73
CA GLY A 349 10.91 -37.93 -24.07
C GLY A 349 10.89 -39.32 -24.68
N LEU A 350 10.04 -39.50 -25.70
CA LEU A 350 9.91 -40.77 -26.41
C LEU A 350 11.24 -41.16 -27.06
N PRO A 351 11.67 -42.43 -27.00
CA PRO A 351 12.88 -42.90 -27.68
C PRO A 351 12.90 -42.53 -29.17
N ALA A 352 11.75 -42.64 -29.85
CA ALA A 352 11.60 -42.27 -31.25
C ALA A 352 11.85 -40.77 -31.50
N MET A 353 11.47 -39.90 -30.55
CA MET A 353 11.72 -38.46 -30.66
C MET A 353 13.22 -38.15 -30.53
N ARG A 354 13.92 -38.80 -29.59
CA ARG A 354 15.36 -38.65 -29.45
C ARG A 354 16.13 -39.15 -30.68
N GLN A 355 15.69 -40.26 -31.26
CA GLN A 355 16.23 -40.77 -32.52
C GLN A 355 16.00 -39.81 -33.68
N ALA A 356 14.80 -39.20 -33.78
CA ALA A 356 14.51 -38.20 -34.80
C ALA A 356 15.42 -36.97 -34.70
N ILE A 357 15.69 -36.49 -33.47
CA ILE A 357 16.65 -35.40 -33.23
C ILE A 357 18.07 -35.80 -33.65
N ALA A 358 18.55 -36.97 -33.21
CA ALA A 358 19.90 -37.44 -33.57
C ALA A 358 20.05 -37.59 -35.10
N GLN A 359 19.03 -38.13 -35.77
CA GLN A 359 19.03 -38.29 -37.22
C GLN A 359 19.00 -36.94 -37.95
N TRP A 360 18.26 -35.95 -37.43
CA TRP A 360 18.25 -34.60 -37.98
C TRP A 360 19.64 -33.96 -37.89
N TYR A 361 20.34 -34.12 -36.76
CA TYR A 361 21.73 -33.65 -36.61
C TYR A 361 22.70 -34.28 -37.61
N VAL A 362 22.60 -35.60 -37.82
CA VAL A 362 23.40 -36.29 -38.84
C VAL A 362 23.11 -35.73 -40.22
N ASN A 363 21.85 -35.53 -40.57
CA ASN A 363 21.45 -35.05 -41.90
C ASN A 363 21.83 -33.59 -42.14
N ARG A 364 21.74 -32.74 -41.10
CA ARG A 364 21.91 -31.29 -41.22
C ARG A 364 23.35 -30.82 -41.00
N PHE A 365 24.06 -31.43 -40.04
CA PHE A 365 25.39 -31.00 -39.61
C PHE A 365 26.44 -32.10 -39.76
N GLY A 366 26.05 -33.35 -40.07
CA GLY A 366 26.99 -34.47 -40.12
C GLY A 366 27.46 -34.96 -38.75
N VAL A 367 26.89 -34.42 -37.67
CA VAL A 367 27.22 -34.76 -36.28
C VAL A 367 26.44 -36.01 -35.86
N LYS A 368 27.14 -37.02 -35.34
CA LYS A 368 26.52 -38.25 -34.82
C LYS A 368 26.35 -38.11 -33.32
N LEU A 369 25.12 -38.37 -32.85
CA LEU A 369 24.75 -38.32 -31.44
C LEU A 369 24.19 -39.68 -31.00
N ASP A 370 24.52 -40.10 -29.79
CA ASP A 370 23.85 -41.19 -29.08
C ASP A 370 22.49 -40.69 -28.59
N SER A 371 21.40 -41.21 -29.17
CA SER A 371 20.04 -40.76 -28.87
C SER A 371 19.61 -40.99 -27.41
N ASP A 372 20.25 -41.88 -26.67
CA ASP A 372 19.86 -42.15 -25.27
C ASP A 372 20.71 -41.39 -24.26
N ARG A 373 21.85 -40.84 -24.68
CA ARG A 373 22.82 -40.20 -23.77
C ARG A 373 23.09 -38.74 -24.07
N GLU A 374 23.02 -38.34 -25.33
CA GLU A 374 23.49 -37.04 -25.82
C GLU A 374 22.33 -36.18 -26.35
N VAL A 375 21.08 -36.60 -26.14
CA VAL A 375 19.88 -35.93 -26.65
C VAL A 375 18.80 -35.83 -25.58
N LEU A 376 18.28 -34.62 -25.37
CA LEU A 376 17.17 -34.35 -24.46
C LEU A 376 16.11 -33.43 -25.10
N PRO A 377 14.88 -33.92 -25.30
CA PRO A 377 13.73 -33.10 -25.67
C PRO A 377 13.33 -32.11 -24.55
N LEU A 378 13.01 -30.86 -24.93
CA LEU A 378 12.70 -29.78 -24.00
C LEU A 378 11.30 -29.17 -24.26
N ILE A 379 10.68 -28.59 -23.22
CA ILE A 379 9.41 -27.84 -23.31
C ILE A 379 9.70 -26.42 -23.87
N GLY A 380 10.27 -26.40 -25.06
CA GLY A 380 10.90 -25.24 -25.68
C GLY A 380 12.32 -25.01 -25.16
N ALA A 381 13.20 -24.47 -26.02
CA ALA A 381 14.61 -24.25 -25.67
C ALA A 381 14.80 -23.38 -24.41
N LYS A 382 13.90 -22.41 -24.17
CA LYS A 382 13.92 -21.54 -22.98
C LYS A 382 13.91 -22.33 -21.65
N GLU A 383 13.23 -23.47 -21.61
CA GLU A 383 13.20 -24.34 -20.42
C GLU A 383 14.61 -24.87 -20.12
N GLY A 384 15.24 -25.53 -21.08
CA GLY A 384 16.60 -26.03 -20.92
C GLY A 384 17.62 -24.92 -20.66
N ILE A 385 17.51 -23.79 -21.35
CA ILE A 385 18.39 -22.62 -21.15
C ILE A 385 18.26 -22.03 -19.73
N GLY A 386 17.06 -22.02 -19.16
CA GLY A 386 16.87 -21.60 -17.77
C GLY A 386 17.37 -22.64 -16.77
N HIS A 387 17.05 -23.92 -17.00
CA HIS A 387 17.36 -25.02 -16.09
C HIS A 387 18.85 -25.36 -16.02
N VAL A 388 19.57 -25.18 -17.12
CA VAL A 388 21.01 -25.50 -17.17
C VAL A 388 21.82 -24.67 -16.18
N ALA A 389 21.38 -23.46 -15.82
CA ALA A 389 22.02 -22.66 -14.78
C ALA A 389 22.12 -23.42 -13.45
N PHE A 390 21.05 -24.12 -13.05
CA PHE A 390 21.03 -24.93 -11.80
C PHE A 390 21.90 -26.19 -11.87
N CYS A 391 22.43 -26.55 -13.05
CA CYS A 391 23.32 -27.70 -13.21
C CYS A 391 24.78 -27.36 -12.91
N PHE A 392 25.18 -26.10 -13.14
CA PHE A 392 26.59 -25.68 -13.15
C PHE A 392 26.95 -24.56 -12.18
N LEU A 393 25.96 -23.86 -11.63
CA LEU A 393 26.18 -22.63 -10.87
C LEU A 393 25.66 -22.76 -9.44
N ASP A 394 26.55 -22.50 -8.49
CA ASP A 394 26.24 -22.25 -7.09
C ASP A 394 26.26 -20.74 -6.77
N PRO A 395 25.72 -20.31 -5.61
CA PRO A 395 25.81 -18.93 -5.18
C PRO A 395 27.26 -18.41 -5.13
N GLY A 396 27.52 -17.33 -5.85
CA GLY A 396 28.84 -16.71 -5.96
C GLY A 396 29.71 -17.21 -7.13
N ASP A 397 29.28 -18.24 -7.87
CA ASP A 397 29.94 -18.63 -9.12
C ASP A 397 29.76 -17.58 -10.22
N ILE A 398 30.60 -17.63 -11.25
CA ILE A 398 30.57 -16.69 -12.37
C ILE A 398 30.08 -17.38 -13.65
N ALA A 399 29.14 -16.74 -14.34
CA ALA A 399 28.74 -17.07 -15.71
C ALA A 399 29.20 -15.97 -16.67
N LEU A 400 29.87 -16.34 -17.76
CA LEU A 400 30.21 -15.42 -18.85
C LEU A 400 28.98 -15.24 -19.75
N VAL A 401 28.39 -14.04 -19.77
CA VAL A 401 27.13 -13.75 -20.47
C VAL A 401 27.34 -12.63 -21.50
N PRO A 402 27.00 -12.82 -22.79
CA PRO A 402 27.13 -11.77 -23.79
C PRO A 402 26.13 -10.62 -23.58
N ASP A 403 26.47 -9.41 -24.06
CA ASP A 403 25.60 -8.23 -24.07
C ASP A 403 25.89 -7.36 -25.31
N PRO A 404 24.92 -7.09 -26.20
CA PRO A 404 23.50 -7.47 -26.08
C PRO A 404 23.26 -8.97 -26.33
N ALA A 405 22.34 -9.57 -25.58
CA ALA A 405 21.96 -10.97 -25.76
C ALA A 405 20.56 -11.27 -25.25
N TYR A 406 20.10 -12.51 -25.48
CA TYR A 406 18.83 -13.00 -24.96
C TYR A 406 18.80 -12.94 -23.41
N PRO A 407 17.85 -12.24 -22.77
CA PRO A 407 17.90 -11.97 -21.33
C PRO A 407 17.90 -13.19 -20.41
N VAL A 408 17.45 -14.35 -20.90
CA VAL A 408 17.28 -15.55 -20.08
C VAL A 408 18.62 -16.10 -19.57
N TYR A 409 19.73 -15.86 -20.28
CA TYR A 409 21.07 -16.29 -19.83
C TYR A 409 21.43 -15.66 -18.49
N GLY A 410 21.27 -14.34 -18.37
CA GLY A 410 21.51 -13.61 -17.12
C GLY A 410 20.46 -13.91 -16.05
N VAL A 411 19.18 -14.02 -16.42
CA VAL A 411 18.10 -14.33 -15.46
C VAL A 411 18.26 -15.73 -14.84
N GLY A 412 18.62 -16.73 -15.64
CA GLY A 412 18.91 -18.09 -15.13
C GLY A 412 20.08 -18.10 -14.16
N THR A 413 21.17 -17.41 -14.50
CA THR A 413 22.34 -17.20 -13.63
C THR A 413 21.93 -16.59 -12.29
N MET A 414 21.13 -15.51 -12.33
CA MET A 414 20.63 -14.83 -11.13
C MET A 414 19.76 -15.75 -10.26
N PHE A 415 18.89 -16.58 -10.87
CA PHE A 415 18.07 -17.51 -10.11
C PHE A 415 18.90 -18.59 -9.40
N ALA A 416 20.00 -19.04 -9.99
CA ALA A 416 20.95 -19.94 -9.34
C ALA A 416 21.73 -19.26 -8.17
N GLY A 417 21.69 -17.93 -8.08
CA GLY A 417 22.42 -17.15 -7.07
C GLY A 417 23.85 -16.77 -7.50
N ALA A 418 24.21 -17.07 -8.75
CA ALA A 418 25.49 -16.76 -9.35
C ALA A 418 25.51 -15.34 -9.95
N GLU A 419 26.71 -14.89 -10.35
CA GLU A 419 26.97 -13.58 -10.93
C GLU A 419 27.24 -13.68 -12.42
N SER A 420 26.68 -12.75 -13.20
CA SER A 420 26.98 -12.63 -14.63
C SER A 420 28.16 -11.70 -14.85
N TYR A 421 29.27 -12.22 -15.38
CA TYR A 421 30.31 -11.40 -15.98
C TYR A 421 29.94 -11.10 -17.43
N ILE A 422 29.74 -9.82 -17.71
CA ILE A 422 29.24 -9.37 -19.03
C ILE A 422 30.37 -9.36 -20.05
N MET A 423 30.19 -10.09 -21.16
CA MET A 423 31.03 -10.04 -22.36
C MET A 423 30.42 -9.05 -23.38
N PRO A 424 31.00 -7.84 -23.54
CA PRO A 424 30.46 -6.85 -24.47
C PRO A 424 30.58 -7.36 -25.92
N LEU A 425 29.47 -7.38 -26.65
CA LEU A 425 29.43 -7.60 -28.08
C LEU A 425 29.36 -6.24 -28.76
N LEU A 426 30.42 -5.90 -29.50
CA LEU A 426 30.55 -4.59 -30.14
C LEU A 426 30.54 -4.74 -31.67
N GLU A 427 29.97 -3.75 -32.35
CA GLU A 427 29.92 -3.67 -33.81
C GLU A 427 31.32 -3.76 -34.47
N GLU A 428 32.36 -3.19 -33.83
CA GLU A 428 33.75 -3.27 -34.32
C GLU A 428 34.29 -4.69 -34.41
N ASN A 429 33.82 -5.57 -33.51
CA ASN A 429 34.24 -6.96 -33.44
C ASN A 429 33.20 -7.87 -34.09
N ALA A 430 32.39 -7.33 -35.01
CA ALA A 430 31.30 -8.05 -35.68
C ALA A 430 30.31 -8.74 -34.72
N TRP A 431 30.14 -8.17 -33.52
CA TRP A 431 29.32 -8.72 -32.44
C TRP A 431 29.77 -10.12 -31.95
N LEU A 432 31.06 -10.41 -32.02
CA LEU A 432 31.72 -11.58 -31.47
C LEU A 432 32.36 -11.25 -30.10
N PRO A 433 32.33 -12.16 -29.10
CA PRO A 433 33.02 -11.98 -27.83
C PRO A 433 34.53 -11.79 -28.01
N ASP A 434 35.09 -10.76 -27.38
CA ASP A 434 36.54 -10.63 -27.24
C ASP A 434 37.02 -11.35 -25.99
N LEU A 435 37.59 -12.54 -26.19
CA LEU A 435 38.12 -13.37 -25.09
C LEU A 435 39.31 -12.72 -24.38
N SER A 436 40.07 -11.86 -25.06
CA SER A 436 41.23 -11.19 -24.46
C SER A 436 40.84 -10.10 -23.45
N ALA A 437 39.59 -9.64 -23.52
CA ALA A 437 39.01 -8.67 -22.59
C ALA A 437 38.50 -9.32 -21.29
N ILE A 438 38.54 -10.66 -21.18
CA ILE A 438 38.14 -11.39 -19.96
C ILE A 438 39.36 -11.47 -19.03
N PRO A 439 39.29 -10.90 -17.81
CA PRO A 439 40.36 -11.00 -16.83
C PRO A 439 40.65 -12.47 -16.48
N GLU A 440 41.92 -12.79 -16.32
CA GLU A 440 42.38 -14.16 -16.06
C GLU A 440 41.83 -14.74 -14.75
N ASP A 441 41.61 -13.91 -13.72
CA ASP A 441 40.96 -14.32 -12.47
C ASP A 441 39.48 -14.66 -12.67
N VAL A 442 38.78 -13.89 -13.50
CA VAL A 442 37.39 -14.17 -13.90
C VAL A 442 37.33 -15.46 -14.73
N ALA A 443 38.23 -15.63 -15.71
CA ALA A 443 38.29 -16.81 -16.56
C ALA A 443 38.45 -18.10 -15.73
N ARG A 444 39.32 -18.09 -14.71
CA ARG A 444 39.51 -19.24 -13.81
C ARG A 444 38.33 -19.50 -12.86
N ALA A 445 37.55 -18.46 -12.54
CA ALA A 445 36.40 -18.58 -11.64
C ALA A 445 35.10 -18.93 -12.37
N ALA A 446 35.03 -18.64 -13.67
CA ALA A 446 33.85 -18.90 -14.49
C ALA A 446 33.53 -20.40 -14.59
N LYS A 447 32.24 -20.73 -14.54
CA LYS A 447 31.74 -22.11 -14.69
C LYS A 447 31.08 -22.36 -16.02
N VAL A 448 30.43 -21.33 -16.57
CA VAL A 448 29.71 -21.43 -17.85
C VAL A 448 30.01 -20.24 -18.74
N MET A 449 29.98 -20.47 -20.05
CA MET A 449 30.02 -19.44 -21.08
C MET A 449 28.82 -19.59 -22.01
N TRP A 450 28.06 -18.51 -22.18
CA TRP A 450 26.95 -18.47 -23.13
C TRP A 450 27.38 -17.92 -24.49
N LEU A 451 26.96 -18.60 -25.55
CA LEU A 451 27.05 -18.13 -26.94
C LEU A 451 25.69 -18.26 -27.63
N ASN A 452 25.42 -17.40 -28.60
CA ASN A 452 24.22 -17.49 -29.43
C ASN A 452 24.50 -17.03 -30.86
N TYR A 453 24.61 -17.98 -31.79
CA TYR A 453 24.82 -17.72 -33.21
C TYR A 453 24.00 -18.68 -34.10
N PRO A 454 23.19 -18.18 -35.05
CA PRO A 454 22.93 -16.77 -35.35
C PRO A 454 22.29 -16.00 -34.19
N ASN A 455 22.78 -14.79 -33.96
CA ASN A 455 22.55 -14.04 -32.72
C ASN A 455 21.20 -13.32 -32.66
N ASN A 456 20.59 -13.37 -31.48
CA ASN A 456 19.50 -12.51 -31.04
C ASN A 456 20.05 -11.53 -29.97
N PRO A 457 20.04 -10.20 -30.22
CA PRO A 457 19.27 -9.50 -31.26
C PRO A 457 20.07 -9.08 -32.51
N THR A 458 21.40 -9.20 -32.51
CA THR A 458 22.27 -8.51 -33.49
C THR A 458 22.22 -9.12 -34.89
N SER A 459 21.71 -10.35 -35.02
CA SER A 459 21.75 -11.16 -36.26
C SER A 459 23.15 -11.51 -36.76
N ALA A 460 24.17 -11.29 -35.94
CA ALA A 460 25.53 -11.70 -36.23
C ALA A 460 25.64 -13.23 -36.34
N VAL A 461 26.67 -13.66 -37.06
CA VAL A 461 26.96 -15.07 -37.34
C VAL A 461 28.40 -15.37 -36.94
N ALA A 462 28.65 -16.58 -36.47
CA ALA A 462 29.99 -17.09 -36.18
C ALA A 462 30.41 -18.09 -37.26
N SER A 463 31.68 -18.06 -37.64
CA SER A 463 32.30 -19.07 -38.49
C SER A 463 32.74 -20.29 -37.66
N ALA A 464 33.14 -21.37 -38.34
CA ALA A 464 33.71 -22.54 -37.67
C ALA A 464 35.02 -22.21 -36.92
N GLU A 465 35.82 -21.25 -37.43
CA GLU A 465 37.06 -20.81 -36.79
C GLU A 465 36.79 -20.01 -35.52
N ASP A 466 35.76 -19.15 -35.53
CA ASP A 466 35.32 -18.42 -34.34
C ASP A 466 34.84 -19.41 -33.26
N LEU A 467 33.99 -20.37 -33.62
CA LEU A 467 33.49 -21.41 -32.71
C LEU A 467 34.63 -22.29 -32.16
N ALA A 468 35.61 -22.64 -32.99
CA ALA A 468 36.81 -23.37 -32.56
C ALA A 468 37.60 -22.62 -31.50
N THR A 469 37.68 -21.30 -31.61
CA THR A 469 38.37 -20.46 -30.62
C THR A 469 37.66 -20.50 -29.27
N TYR A 470 36.32 -20.43 -29.24
CA TYR A 470 35.55 -20.52 -27.99
C TYR A 470 35.60 -21.91 -27.36
N VAL A 471 35.54 -22.97 -28.17
CA VAL A 471 35.68 -24.36 -27.72
C VAL A 471 37.05 -24.59 -27.07
N ALA A 472 38.12 -24.11 -27.72
CA ALA A 472 39.48 -24.19 -27.16
C ALA A 472 39.59 -23.42 -25.84
N TYR A 473 39.10 -22.19 -25.79
CA TYR A 473 39.10 -21.37 -24.58
C TYR A 473 38.35 -22.03 -23.42
N CYS A 474 37.15 -22.55 -23.67
CA CYS A 474 36.36 -23.23 -22.64
C CYS A 474 37.06 -24.50 -22.13
N ARG A 475 37.72 -25.25 -23.02
CA ARG A 475 38.52 -26.41 -22.66
C ARG A 475 39.73 -26.03 -21.79
N ASP A 476 40.45 -24.98 -22.16
CA ASP A 476 41.67 -24.57 -21.47
C ASP A 476 41.40 -24.00 -20.07
N HIS A 477 40.18 -23.53 -19.82
CA HIS A 477 39.75 -22.93 -18.54
C HIS A 477 38.73 -23.79 -17.76
N ASP A 478 38.44 -25.01 -18.18
CA ASP A 478 37.42 -25.90 -17.57
C ASP A 478 36.02 -25.25 -17.44
N ILE A 479 35.62 -24.49 -18.47
CA ILE A 479 34.32 -23.79 -18.54
C ILE A 479 33.34 -24.62 -19.40
N ALA A 480 32.10 -24.78 -18.92
CA ALA A 480 31.04 -25.39 -19.71
C ALA A 480 30.53 -24.42 -20.79
N LEU A 481 30.59 -24.82 -22.06
CA LEU A 481 30.15 -24.02 -23.19
C LEU A 481 28.67 -24.29 -23.51
N LEU A 482 27.83 -23.26 -23.39
CA LEU A 482 26.40 -23.32 -23.62
C LEU A 482 26.05 -22.53 -24.88
N HIS A 483 25.74 -23.23 -25.97
CA HIS A 483 25.44 -22.61 -27.27
C HIS A 483 23.94 -22.64 -27.58
N ASP A 484 23.32 -21.48 -27.74
CA ASP A 484 21.95 -21.36 -28.24
C ASP A 484 21.95 -21.19 -29.76
N ALA A 485 21.47 -22.20 -30.48
CA ALA A 485 21.40 -22.24 -31.94
C ALA A 485 19.95 -22.16 -32.44
N ALA A 486 19.05 -21.47 -31.72
CA ALA A 486 17.62 -21.37 -32.07
C ALA A 486 17.31 -20.83 -33.47
N TYR A 487 18.24 -20.12 -34.11
CA TYR A 487 18.08 -19.53 -35.45
C TYR A 487 18.91 -20.24 -36.54
N SER A 488 19.43 -21.43 -36.26
CA SER A 488 20.29 -22.21 -37.18
C SER A 488 19.70 -22.42 -38.57
N GLU A 489 18.37 -22.55 -38.66
CA GLU A 489 17.66 -22.74 -39.92
C GLU A 489 17.15 -21.44 -40.57
N VAL A 490 17.31 -20.27 -39.92
CA VAL A 490 16.90 -18.97 -40.46
C VAL A 490 18.11 -18.27 -41.08
N GLY A 491 18.58 -18.79 -42.22
CA GLY A 491 19.70 -18.24 -42.99
C GLY A 491 19.26 -17.64 -44.32
N TYR A 492 19.99 -16.62 -44.78
CA TYR A 492 19.70 -15.89 -46.01
C TYR A 492 20.87 -15.97 -47.00
N ASP A 493 20.59 -15.74 -48.28
CA ASP A 493 21.61 -15.68 -49.35
C ASP A 493 22.47 -16.96 -49.43
N GLY A 494 21.86 -18.11 -49.13
CA GLY A 494 22.53 -19.41 -49.12
C GLY A 494 23.40 -19.67 -47.88
N TYR A 495 23.43 -18.76 -46.90
CA TYR A 495 24.09 -18.98 -45.63
C TYR A 495 23.47 -20.16 -44.89
N LYS A 496 24.33 -21.04 -44.37
CA LYS A 496 23.97 -22.15 -43.48
C LYS A 496 24.77 -21.99 -42.20
N ALA A 497 24.08 -21.99 -41.06
CA ALA A 497 24.74 -21.96 -39.77
C ALA A 497 25.54 -23.25 -39.54
N VAL A 498 26.71 -23.08 -38.92
CA VAL A 498 27.57 -24.14 -38.39
C VAL A 498 27.08 -24.47 -36.98
N SER A 499 26.95 -25.76 -36.66
CA SER A 499 26.74 -26.21 -35.29
C SER A 499 28.07 -26.17 -34.53
N MET A 500 28.05 -25.74 -33.27
CA MET A 500 29.20 -25.83 -32.38
C MET A 500 29.72 -27.26 -32.29
N LEU A 501 28.83 -28.26 -32.40
CA LEU A 501 29.18 -29.67 -32.31
C LEU A 501 29.87 -30.22 -33.57
N GLU A 502 30.00 -29.44 -34.64
CA GLU A 502 30.89 -29.76 -35.78
C GLU A 502 32.37 -29.56 -35.42
N ILE A 503 32.66 -28.81 -34.35
CA ILE A 503 34.02 -28.47 -33.91
C ILE A 503 34.62 -29.60 -33.06
N ASP A 504 35.89 -29.92 -33.34
CA ASP A 504 36.60 -30.98 -32.62
C ASP A 504 36.73 -30.69 -31.12
N GLY A 505 36.35 -31.68 -30.33
CA GLY A 505 36.28 -31.64 -28.87
C GLY A 505 35.27 -30.63 -28.29
N ALA A 506 34.27 -30.18 -29.07
CA ALA A 506 33.12 -29.44 -28.53
C ALA A 506 32.22 -30.33 -27.66
N MET A 507 32.10 -31.62 -28.01
CA MET A 507 31.35 -32.62 -27.24
C MET A 507 31.92 -32.86 -25.83
N ASP A 508 33.19 -32.52 -25.60
CA ASP A 508 33.82 -32.68 -24.29
C ASP A 508 33.45 -31.56 -23.31
N VAL A 509 33.08 -30.38 -23.82
CA VAL A 509 32.96 -29.16 -23.01
C VAL A 509 31.60 -28.48 -23.09
N GLY A 510 30.71 -28.91 -23.99
CA GLY A 510 29.50 -28.12 -24.26
C GLY A 510 28.24 -28.88 -24.62
N ILE A 511 27.15 -28.10 -24.57
CA ILE A 511 25.83 -28.48 -25.05
C ILE A 511 25.29 -27.39 -25.99
N GLU A 512 24.53 -27.81 -26.99
CA GLU A 512 23.87 -26.95 -27.95
C GLU A 512 22.34 -27.07 -27.83
N PHE A 513 21.66 -25.93 -27.78
CA PHE A 513 20.22 -25.83 -27.70
C PHE A 513 19.63 -25.49 -29.07
N HIS A 514 18.58 -26.18 -29.48
CA HIS A 514 17.80 -25.84 -30.67
C HIS A 514 16.32 -25.67 -30.34
N SER A 515 15.64 -24.88 -31.18
CA SER A 515 14.23 -24.61 -31.06
C SER A 515 13.51 -24.88 -32.37
N LEU A 516 12.42 -25.66 -32.31
CA LEU A 516 11.52 -25.80 -33.47
C LEU A 516 10.65 -24.56 -33.67
N SER A 517 10.62 -23.65 -32.69
CA SER A 517 9.78 -22.48 -32.72
C SER A 517 10.05 -21.57 -33.92
N LYS A 518 11.31 -21.43 -34.32
CA LYS A 518 11.71 -20.54 -35.42
C LYS A 518 11.91 -21.29 -36.75
N SER A 519 12.36 -22.54 -36.68
CA SER A 519 12.59 -23.37 -37.86
C SER A 519 11.30 -23.82 -38.55
N TYR A 520 10.29 -24.21 -37.76
CA TYR A 520 9.04 -24.81 -38.26
C TYR A 520 7.79 -24.00 -37.89
N ASN A 521 7.95 -22.73 -37.50
CA ASN A 521 6.87 -21.87 -37.03
C ASN A 521 6.08 -22.49 -35.86
N MET A 522 6.81 -23.08 -34.90
CA MET A 522 6.22 -23.82 -33.78
C MET A 522 6.32 -23.10 -32.42
N THR A 523 6.14 -21.79 -32.37
CA THR A 523 6.30 -20.98 -31.14
C THR A 523 5.37 -21.41 -30.01
N GLY A 524 4.07 -21.57 -30.32
CA GLY A 524 3.03 -21.97 -29.35
C GLY A 524 3.09 -23.44 -28.91
N TRP A 525 3.74 -24.32 -29.67
CA TRP A 525 3.79 -25.77 -29.37
C TRP A 525 4.87 -26.16 -28.37
N ARG A 526 5.76 -25.21 -28.02
CA ARG A 526 6.75 -25.37 -26.94
C ARG A 526 7.65 -26.59 -27.13
N MET A 527 8.29 -26.70 -28.29
CA MET A 527 9.28 -27.76 -28.58
C MET A 527 10.69 -27.20 -28.76
N GLY A 528 11.65 -27.80 -28.07
CA GLY A 528 13.08 -27.58 -28.24
C GLY A 528 13.89 -28.83 -27.91
N MET A 529 15.21 -28.72 -27.98
CA MET A 529 16.13 -29.82 -27.67
C MET A 529 17.43 -29.27 -27.10
N ALA A 530 18.06 -30.05 -26.21
CA ALA A 530 19.46 -29.92 -25.85
C ALA A 530 20.20 -31.16 -26.35
N VAL A 531 21.37 -30.96 -26.96
CA VAL A 531 22.24 -32.04 -27.37
C VAL A 531 23.70 -31.73 -27.05
N GLY A 532 24.55 -32.74 -26.88
CA GLY A 532 25.97 -32.53 -26.63
C GLY A 532 26.51 -33.49 -25.59
N ASN A 533 27.39 -32.98 -24.72
CA ASN A 533 28.06 -33.78 -23.69
C ASN A 533 27.07 -34.61 -22.84
N ALA A 534 27.28 -35.93 -22.79
CA ALA A 534 26.35 -36.87 -22.14
C ALA A 534 26.17 -36.61 -20.63
N ASP A 535 27.22 -36.17 -19.93
CA ASP A 535 27.13 -35.90 -18.50
C ASP A 535 26.39 -34.60 -18.22
N MET A 536 26.59 -33.58 -19.06
CA MET A 536 25.82 -32.33 -19.00
C MET A 536 24.34 -32.55 -19.32
N ILE A 537 24.02 -33.37 -20.34
CA ILE A 537 22.65 -33.75 -20.69
C ILE A 537 21.98 -34.51 -19.55
N LYS A 538 22.71 -35.43 -18.91
CA LYS A 538 22.22 -36.17 -17.73
C LYS A 538 21.94 -35.24 -16.55
N ALA A 539 22.80 -34.26 -16.29
CA ALA A 539 22.58 -33.26 -15.23
C ALA A 539 21.32 -32.42 -15.51
N LEU A 540 21.14 -31.96 -16.75
CA LEU A 540 19.94 -31.23 -17.16
C LEU A 540 18.67 -32.07 -17.01
N PHE A 541 18.72 -33.36 -17.38
CA PHE A 541 17.62 -34.30 -17.16
C PHE A 541 17.26 -34.44 -15.68
N GLN A 542 18.24 -34.48 -14.77
CA GLN A 542 17.97 -34.57 -13.32
C GLN A 542 17.22 -33.36 -12.79
N ILE A 543 17.60 -32.14 -13.21
CA ILE A 543 16.85 -30.92 -12.88
C ILE A 543 15.43 -31.00 -13.44
N LYS A 544 15.31 -31.33 -14.73
CA LYS A 544 14.04 -31.44 -15.44
C LYS A 544 13.07 -32.39 -14.75
N ALA A 545 13.54 -33.58 -14.36
CA ALA A 545 12.71 -34.62 -13.74
C ALA A 545 12.11 -34.21 -12.38
N ASN A 546 12.61 -33.13 -11.77
CA ASN A 546 12.09 -32.58 -10.52
C ASN A 546 11.24 -31.31 -10.73
N LEU A 547 11.26 -30.70 -11.92
CA LEU A 547 10.58 -29.43 -12.21
C LEU A 547 9.41 -29.59 -13.21
N ASP A 548 9.45 -30.61 -14.07
CA ASP A 548 8.36 -30.88 -15.02
C ASP A 548 8.22 -32.38 -15.35
N SER A 549 7.19 -32.72 -16.15
CA SER A 549 6.86 -34.10 -16.52
C SER A 549 7.13 -34.44 -17.99
N GLY A 550 7.90 -33.62 -18.71
CA GLY A 550 8.22 -33.83 -20.13
C GLY A 550 7.21 -33.23 -21.12
N VAL A 551 7.55 -33.33 -22.41
CA VAL A 551 6.74 -32.78 -23.52
C VAL A 551 5.54 -33.70 -23.80
N PRO A 552 4.31 -33.18 -23.99
CA PRO A 552 3.16 -34.00 -24.36
C PRO A 552 3.44 -34.91 -25.56
N GLN A 553 3.07 -36.20 -25.49
CA GLN A 553 3.44 -37.19 -26.51
C GLN A 553 2.95 -36.80 -27.91
N ALA A 554 1.73 -36.27 -28.03
CA ALA A 554 1.21 -35.81 -29.31
C ALA A 554 2.03 -34.65 -29.92
N ILE A 555 2.63 -33.79 -29.07
CA ILE A 555 3.54 -32.72 -29.50
C ILE A 555 4.90 -33.30 -29.92
N GLN A 556 5.36 -34.35 -29.25
CA GLN A 556 6.57 -35.06 -29.70
C GLN A 556 6.34 -35.70 -31.07
N GLU A 557 5.18 -36.30 -31.29
CA GLU A 557 4.83 -36.90 -32.59
C GLU A 557 4.78 -35.90 -33.75
N MET A 558 4.16 -34.73 -33.56
CA MET A 558 4.22 -33.68 -34.59
C MET A 558 5.66 -33.17 -34.82
N SER A 559 6.48 -33.15 -33.77
CA SER A 559 7.87 -32.69 -33.86
C SER A 559 8.74 -33.69 -34.62
N MET A 560 8.46 -35.00 -34.49
CA MET A 560 9.09 -36.02 -35.34
C MET A 560 8.77 -35.81 -36.82
N GLU A 561 7.52 -35.46 -37.16
CA GLU A 561 7.13 -35.12 -38.54
C GLU A 561 7.91 -33.90 -39.05
N ALA A 562 8.09 -32.87 -38.22
CA ALA A 562 8.87 -31.69 -38.58
C ALA A 562 10.34 -32.03 -38.90
N LEU A 563 10.97 -32.84 -38.06
CA LEU A 563 12.40 -33.17 -38.16
C LEU A 563 12.71 -34.20 -39.26
N THR A 564 11.79 -35.12 -39.55
CA THR A 564 12.01 -36.25 -40.48
C THR A 564 11.32 -36.09 -41.82
N GLY A 565 10.28 -35.25 -41.90
CA GLY A 565 9.56 -34.96 -43.13
C GLY A 565 10.37 -34.12 -44.13
N PRO A 566 9.77 -33.78 -45.29
CA PRO A 566 10.40 -32.92 -46.28
C PRO A 566 10.77 -31.54 -45.70
N GLN A 567 12.00 -31.11 -45.93
CA GLN A 567 12.52 -29.84 -45.41
C GLN A 567 12.24 -28.65 -46.36
N ASP A 568 11.34 -28.83 -47.33
CA ASP A 568 10.95 -27.79 -48.30
C ASP A 568 10.32 -26.58 -47.60
N CYS A 569 9.55 -26.80 -46.52
CA CYS A 569 8.95 -25.74 -45.72
C CYS A 569 9.97 -24.75 -45.14
N ILE A 570 11.18 -25.20 -44.78
CA ILE A 570 12.26 -24.33 -44.30
C ILE A 570 12.73 -23.43 -45.44
N ASN A 571 12.89 -23.97 -46.65
CA ASN A 571 13.33 -23.19 -47.81
C ASN A 571 12.28 -22.15 -48.21
N GLU A 572 10.99 -22.52 -48.16
CA GLU A 572 9.87 -21.59 -48.41
C GLU A 572 9.86 -20.45 -47.38
N ASN A 573 9.99 -20.78 -46.10
CA ASN A 573 10.11 -19.80 -45.02
C ASN A 573 11.31 -18.85 -45.24
N ARG A 574 12.49 -19.39 -45.57
CA ARG A 574 13.70 -18.60 -45.86
C ARG A 574 13.48 -17.59 -46.98
N VAL A 575 12.85 -18.01 -48.09
CA VAL A 575 12.56 -17.10 -49.22
C VAL A 575 11.64 -15.96 -48.79
N ILE A 576 10.62 -16.25 -47.99
CA ILE A 576 9.69 -15.24 -47.47
C ILE A 576 10.43 -14.26 -46.54
N TYR A 577 11.18 -14.78 -45.58
CA TYR A 577 11.92 -13.97 -44.61
C TYR A 577 13.02 -13.15 -45.29
N GLN A 578 13.74 -13.70 -46.26
CA GLN A 578 14.75 -12.97 -47.02
C GLN A 578 14.13 -11.76 -47.75
N ARG A 579 13.01 -11.99 -48.45
CA ARG A 579 12.28 -10.90 -49.11
C ARG A 579 11.81 -9.81 -48.13
N ARG A 580 11.39 -10.21 -46.91
CA ARG A 580 10.97 -9.26 -45.87
C ARG A 580 12.16 -8.47 -45.33
N ARG A 581 13.27 -9.16 -44.99
CA ARG A 581 14.54 -8.54 -44.61
C ARG A 581 14.96 -7.49 -45.62
N ASP A 582 15.01 -7.85 -46.89
CA ASP A 582 15.47 -6.94 -47.97
C ASP A 582 14.60 -5.69 -48.06
N ARG A 583 13.27 -5.85 -47.96
CA ARG A 583 12.33 -4.71 -47.96
C ARG A 583 12.51 -3.79 -46.77
N VAL A 584 12.65 -4.36 -45.56
CA VAL A 584 12.81 -3.55 -44.34
C VAL A 584 14.16 -2.85 -44.34
N VAL A 585 15.24 -3.54 -44.70
CA VAL A 585 16.59 -2.96 -44.84
C VAL A 585 16.59 -1.82 -45.87
N GLU A 586 15.96 -2.03 -47.04
CA GLU A 586 15.83 -0.98 -48.06
C GLU A 586 15.04 0.22 -47.53
N ALA A 587 13.94 0.00 -46.81
CA ALA A 587 13.14 1.06 -46.22
C ALA A 587 13.92 1.87 -45.17
N LEU A 588 14.60 1.19 -44.24
CA LEU A 588 15.41 1.83 -43.20
C LEU A 588 16.55 2.67 -43.81
N ARG A 589 17.22 2.15 -44.84
CA ARG A 589 18.27 2.90 -45.55
C ARG A 589 17.72 4.11 -46.29
N LYS A 590 16.53 4.03 -46.90
CA LYS A 590 15.86 5.19 -47.51
C LYS A 590 15.49 6.27 -46.49
N MET A 591 15.24 5.86 -45.24
CA MET A 591 15.00 6.77 -44.11
C MET A 591 16.30 7.35 -43.51
N GLY A 592 17.47 6.99 -44.04
CA GLY A 592 18.77 7.48 -43.57
C GLY A 592 19.36 6.71 -42.39
N LEU A 593 18.74 5.60 -41.98
CA LEU A 593 19.27 4.75 -40.90
C LEU A 593 20.41 3.86 -41.40
N THR A 594 21.40 3.65 -40.53
CA THR A 594 22.51 2.72 -40.78
C THR A 594 22.12 1.33 -40.30
N VAL A 595 22.14 0.37 -41.22
CA VAL A 595 21.78 -1.03 -40.96
C VAL A 595 22.62 -1.95 -41.83
N GLU A 596 23.29 -2.91 -41.19
CA GLU A 596 23.96 -4.02 -41.89
C GLU A 596 22.91 -5.01 -42.39
N VAL A 597 23.16 -5.66 -43.52
CA VAL A 597 22.21 -6.65 -44.06
C VAL A 597 22.36 -7.96 -43.26
N PRO A 598 21.35 -8.39 -42.49
CA PRO A 598 21.45 -9.61 -41.70
C PRO A 598 21.70 -10.82 -42.58
N ARG A 599 22.63 -11.71 -42.19
CA ARG A 599 22.87 -12.98 -42.90
C ARG A 599 21.98 -14.11 -42.39
N ALA A 600 21.39 -13.95 -41.21
CA ALA A 600 20.54 -14.93 -40.56
C ALA A 600 19.65 -14.27 -39.48
N SER A 601 18.88 -15.09 -38.75
CA SER A 601 17.92 -14.69 -37.72
C SER A 601 16.67 -13.99 -38.26
N LEU A 602 15.70 -13.68 -37.39
CA LEU A 602 14.48 -12.91 -37.73
C LEU A 602 14.58 -11.42 -37.40
N TYR A 603 15.72 -10.98 -36.86
CA TYR A 603 15.90 -9.62 -36.37
C TYR A 603 16.62 -8.73 -37.38
N ILE A 604 16.44 -7.42 -37.20
CA ILE A 604 17.21 -6.39 -37.89
C ILE A 604 17.72 -5.45 -36.81
N TRP A 605 19.04 -5.39 -36.66
CA TRP A 605 19.69 -4.51 -35.71
C TRP A 605 20.07 -3.20 -36.39
N ALA A 606 19.31 -2.15 -36.13
CA ALA A 606 19.50 -0.83 -36.73
C ALA A 606 19.98 0.17 -35.68
N ARG A 607 20.94 1.03 -36.07
CA ARG A 607 21.42 2.09 -35.18
C ARG A 607 20.33 3.16 -35.02
N VAL A 608 20.07 3.55 -33.77
CA VAL A 608 19.15 4.63 -33.42
C VAL A 608 19.72 5.98 -33.90
N PRO A 609 18.89 6.92 -34.39
CA PRO A 609 19.35 8.26 -34.76
C PRO A 609 20.09 8.99 -33.64
N GLU A 610 21.05 9.85 -34.00
CA GLU A 610 21.74 10.66 -32.99
C GLU A 610 20.76 11.53 -32.19
N GLY A 611 20.98 11.59 -30.87
CA GLY A 611 20.16 12.39 -29.95
C GLY A 611 19.00 11.65 -29.30
N PHE A 612 18.79 10.36 -29.62
CA PHE A 612 17.81 9.51 -28.95
C PHE A 612 18.49 8.31 -28.27
N THR A 613 17.98 7.92 -27.10
CA THR A 613 18.19 6.56 -26.57
C THR A 613 17.30 5.57 -27.29
N SER A 614 17.63 4.27 -27.21
CA SER A 614 16.83 3.23 -27.86
C SER A 614 15.41 3.11 -27.27
N ALA A 615 15.26 3.37 -25.97
CA ALA A 615 13.97 3.41 -25.28
C ALA A 615 13.12 4.58 -25.74
N GLU A 616 13.67 5.80 -25.77
CA GLU A 616 12.96 7.00 -26.25
C GLU A 616 12.53 6.85 -27.72
N PHE A 617 13.41 6.32 -28.56
CA PHE A 617 13.09 6.11 -29.97
C PHE A 617 11.98 5.06 -30.15
N ALA A 618 12.02 3.96 -29.41
CA ALA A 618 10.99 2.92 -29.45
C ALA A 618 9.63 3.43 -28.94
N ALA A 619 9.62 4.20 -27.84
CA ALA A 619 8.42 4.83 -27.31
C ALA A 619 7.81 5.79 -28.34
N ARG A 620 8.63 6.64 -28.95
CA ARG A 620 8.19 7.61 -29.96
C ARG A 620 7.62 6.95 -31.22
N LEU A 621 8.20 5.84 -31.68
CA LEU A 621 7.63 5.08 -32.81
C LEU A 621 6.24 4.53 -32.48
N LEU A 622 6.02 4.09 -31.25
CA LEU A 622 4.73 3.60 -30.80
C LEU A 622 3.73 4.73 -30.61
N GLU A 623 4.13 5.82 -29.97
CA GLU A 623 3.30 6.99 -29.67
C GLU A 623 2.89 7.74 -30.95
N ASP A 624 3.86 8.14 -31.77
CA ASP A 624 3.65 9.04 -32.91
C ASP A 624 3.05 8.34 -34.13
N ILE A 625 3.41 7.08 -34.38
CA ILE A 625 3.09 6.38 -35.65
C ILE A 625 2.64 4.93 -35.48
N ASP A 626 2.32 4.50 -34.25
CA ASP A 626 1.76 3.18 -33.95
C ASP A 626 2.65 1.98 -34.36
N ILE A 627 3.97 2.17 -34.37
CA ILE A 627 4.95 1.12 -34.68
C ILE A 627 5.65 0.65 -33.41
N VAL A 628 5.55 -0.64 -33.12
CA VAL A 628 6.25 -1.26 -31.98
C VAL A 628 7.58 -1.83 -32.42
N VAL A 629 8.67 -1.42 -31.77
CA VAL A 629 9.99 -2.05 -31.86
C VAL A 629 10.52 -2.34 -30.46
N THR A 630 11.45 -3.28 -30.33
CA THR A 630 12.10 -3.56 -29.03
C THR A 630 13.27 -2.61 -28.82
N PRO A 631 13.35 -1.87 -27.71
CA PRO A 631 14.49 -1.01 -27.45
C PRO A 631 15.73 -1.85 -27.16
N GLY A 632 16.88 -1.41 -27.68
CA GLY A 632 18.14 -2.13 -27.59
C GLY A 632 18.59 -2.38 -26.15
N SER A 633 18.33 -1.45 -25.24
CA SER A 633 18.58 -1.63 -23.78
C SER A 633 17.87 -2.83 -23.15
N SER A 634 16.81 -3.36 -23.77
CA SER A 634 16.15 -4.58 -23.29
C SER A 634 17.02 -5.83 -23.40
N TYR A 635 18.06 -5.79 -24.23
CA TYR A 635 19.00 -6.89 -24.44
C TYR A 635 20.31 -6.73 -23.65
N GLY A 636 20.45 -5.63 -22.91
CA GLY A 636 21.63 -5.30 -22.13
C GLY A 636 22.15 -3.88 -22.41
N LYS A 637 23.12 -3.43 -21.62
CA LYS A 637 23.58 -2.03 -21.64
C LYS A 637 24.29 -1.68 -22.94
N TYR A 638 24.94 -2.64 -23.59
CA TYR A 638 25.62 -2.42 -24.88
C TYR A 638 24.64 -2.41 -26.05
N GLY A 639 23.36 -2.69 -25.81
CA GLY A 639 22.28 -2.50 -26.76
C GLY A 639 21.96 -1.05 -27.13
N GLU A 640 22.43 -0.06 -26.36
CA GLU A 640 22.24 1.38 -26.63
C GLU A 640 23.21 1.96 -27.70
N GLY A 641 24.28 1.22 -28.06
CA GLY A 641 25.35 1.71 -28.94
C GLY A 641 26.55 2.32 -28.19
N ARG A 642 27.72 2.38 -28.85
CA ARG A 642 29.05 2.63 -28.23
C ARG A 642 29.11 3.81 -27.25
N ASP A 643 29.70 3.56 -26.07
CA ASP A 643 30.43 4.42 -25.10
C ASP A 643 29.97 5.85 -24.79
N LYS A 644 28.89 6.34 -25.39
CA LYS A 644 28.20 7.54 -24.91
C LYS A 644 27.30 7.12 -23.76
N LEU A 645 27.91 6.96 -22.59
CA LEU A 645 27.25 7.40 -21.37
C LEU A 645 26.89 8.88 -21.60
N ILE A 646 25.69 9.14 -22.12
CA ILE A 646 25.06 10.44 -21.90
C ILE A 646 24.90 10.47 -20.38
N PRO A 647 25.57 11.40 -19.67
CA PRO A 647 25.45 11.48 -18.22
C PRO A 647 23.96 11.56 -17.93
N LYS A 648 23.48 10.63 -17.08
CA LYS A 648 22.08 10.57 -16.64
C LYS A 648 21.64 11.99 -16.27
N LYS A 649 20.92 12.67 -17.18
CA LYS A 649 19.80 13.46 -16.73
C LYS A 649 18.84 12.41 -16.22
N THR A 650 18.76 12.31 -14.90
CA THR A 650 17.66 11.61 -14.25
C THR A 650 16.38 12.14 -14.85
N VAL A 651 15.80 11.38 -15.79
CA VAL A 651 14.39 11.47 -16.08
C VAL A 651 13.74 10.84 -14.87
N SER A 652 13.03 11.67 -14.12
CA SER A 652 12.22 11.22 -13.00
C SER A 652 11.26 10.15 -13.50
N THR A 653 11.23 9.00 -12.83
CA THR A 653 10.18 7.97 -13.00
C THR A 653 8.87 8.37 -12.31
N ALA A 654 8.67 9.66 -12.03
CA ALA A 654 7.38 10.17 -11.62
C ALA A 654 6.48 10.25 -12.86
N PRO A 655 5.20 9.85 -12.78
CA PRO A 655 4.25 10.03 -13.87
C PRO A 655 4.23 11.50 -14.30
N GLY A 656 4.31 11.75 -15.61
CA GLY A 656 4.08 13.09 -16.15
C GLY A 656 2.69 13.58 -15.79
N ARG A 657 2.53 14.89 -15.58
CA ARG A 657 1.22 15.53 -15.33
C ARG A 657 0.41 15.50 -16.63
N GLU A 658 -0.87 15.11 -16.56
CA GLU A 658 -1.76 15.00 -17.74
C GLU A 658 -2.05 16.40 -18.33
N LYS A 659 -2.01 16.59 -19.65
CA LYS A 659 -2.42 17.86 -20.27
C LYS A 659 -3.95 17.93 -20.41
N ALA A 660 -4.56 19.02 -19.93
CA ALA A 660 -6.02 19.16 -19.87
C ALA A 660 -6.55 20.41 -20.61
N ILE A 661 -7.67 20.25 -21.33
CA ILE A 661 -8.47 21.38 -21.85
C ILE A 661 -9.74 21.52 -21.02
N LEU A 662 -10.03 22.75 -20.60
CA LEU A 662 -11.22 23.07 -19.82
C LEU A 662 -12.36 23.56 -20.70
N VAL A 663 -13.58 23.09 -20.45
CA VAL A 663 -14.78 23.45 -21.21
C VAL A 663 -15.92 23.88 -20.28
N ALA A 664 -16.49 25.05 -20.52
CA ALA A 664 -17.60 25.60 -19.73
C ALA A 664 -18.70 26.23 -20.60
N VAL A 665 -19.95 26.17 -20.12
CA VAL A 665 -21.14 26.70 -20.81
C VAL A 665 -21.90 27.71 -19.95
N GLU A 666 -22.21 28.87 -20.54
CA GLU A 666 -23.12 29.86 -19.95
C GLU A 666 -24.55 29.61 -20.44
N LEU A 667 -25.52 29.51 -19.53
CA LEU A 667 -26.93 29.45 -19.91
C LEU A 667 -27.58 30.83 -19.80
N LYS A 668 -28.08 31.38 -20.91
CA LYS A 668 -28.57 32.78 -20.98
C LYS A 668 -29.75 33.13 -20.05
N ASN A 669 -30.44 32.14 -19.50
CA ASN A 669 -31.65 32.32 -18.67
C ASN A 669 -31.44 31.89 -17.20
N ARG A 670 -30.20 31.72 -16.75
CA ARG A 670 -29.88 31.45 -15.34
C ARG A 670 -29.17 32.67 -14.79
N ASP A 671 -29.66 33.24 -13.69
CA ASP A 671 -28.88 34.15 -12.87
C ASP A 671 -27.67 33.35 -12.35
N GLN A 672 -26.47 33.65 -12.86
CA GLN A 672 -25.23 33.03 -12.42
C GLN A 672 -24.52 33.98 -11.47
N LEU A 673 -24.21 33.50 -10.26
CA LEU A 673 -23.45 34.21 -9.23
C LEU A 673 -21.99 34.46 -9.65
N TRP A 674 -21.48 33.67 -10.60
CA TRP A 674 -20.08 33.62 -11.01
C TRP A 674 -19.91 33.91 -12.50
N GLU A 675 -18.86 34.64 -12.87
CA GLU A 675 -18.46 34.78 -14.27
C GLU A 675 -17.79 33.49 -14.75
N LEU A 676 -17.84 33.23 -16.05
CA LEU A 676 -17.30 31.99 -16.62
C LEU A 676 -15.80 31.82 -16.44
N ASP A 677 -15.07 32.93 -16.46
CA ASP A 677 -13.62 32.91 -16.25
C ASP A 677 -13.30 32.53 -14.81
N ASP A 678 -14.09 32.99 -13.83
CA ASP A 678 -13.94 32.61 -12.42
C ASP A 678 -14.18 31.10 -12.22
N THR A 679 -15.19 30.52 -12.87
CA THR A 679 -15.47 29.07 -12.75
C THR A 679 -14.37 28.23 -13.39
N LEU A 680 -13.81 28.70 -14.51
CA LEU A 680 -12.70 28.04 -15.19
C LEU A 680 -11.37 28.17 -14.46
N ASP A 681 -11.12 29.29 -13.77
CA ASP A 681 -9.94 29.44 -12.91
C ASP A 681 -9.97 28.44 -11.76
N GLU A 682 -11.10 28.28 -11.09
CA GLU A 682 -11.26 27.27 -10.05
C GLU A 682 -11.16 25.83 -10.60
N LEU A 683 -11.74 25.56 -11.78
CA LEU A 683 -11.59 24.27 -12.44
C LEU A 683 -10.13 23.99 -12.81
N ALA A 684 -9.36 25.02 -13.16
CA ALA A 684 -7.93 24.91 -13.42
C ALA A 684 -7.14 24.57 -12.15
N TYR A 685 -7.49 25.17 -11.01
CA TYR A 685 -6.92 24.79 -9.72
C TYR A 685 -7.26 23.34 -9.34
N LEU A 686 -8.48 22.87 -9.63
CA LEU A 686 -8.87 21.47 -9.41
C LEU A 686 -8.07 20.52 -10.30
N ALA A 687 -7.85 20.89 -11.57
CA ALA A 687 -7.01 20.13 -12.50
C ALA A 687 -5.56 20.06 -12.00
N ASP A 688 -5.02 21.18 -11.53
CA ASP A 688 -3.66 21.25 -10.98
C ASP A 688 -3.49 20.38 -9.72
N ALA A 689 -4.46 20.40 -8.81
CA ALA A 689 -4.50 19.53 -7.64
C ALA A 689 -4.65 18.04 -8.01
N ALA A 690 -5.37 17.73 -9.09
CA ALA A 690 -5.42 16.41 -9.69
C ALA A 690 -4.18 16.08 -10.55
N GLY A 691 -3.12 16.88 -10.49
CA GLY A 691 -1.88 16.63 -11.22
C GLY A 691 -2.01 16.73 -12.74
N ALA A 692 -2.90 17.60 -13.23
CA ALA A 692 -3.06 17.92 -14.63
C ALA A 692 -2.64 19.37 -14.94
N ASP A 693 -1.99 19.57 -16.08
CA ASP A 693 -1.54 20.87 -16.59
C ASP A 693 -2.57 21.41 -17.59
N VAL A 694 -3.17 22.56 -17.29
CA VAL A 694 -4.19 23.16 -18.16
C VAL A 694 -3.52 23.84 -19.37
N VAL A 695 -3.77 23.29 -20.56
CA VAL A 695 -3.19 23.77 -21.82
C VAL A 695 -4.16 24.59 -22.67
N GLY A 696 -5.47 24.55 -22.37
CA GLY A 696 -6.46 25.31 -23.13
C GLY A 696 -7.79 25.50 -22.41
N ARG A 697 -8.57 26.50 -22.84
CA ARG A 697 -9.90 26.82 -22.31
C ARG A 697 -10.89 27.12 -23.44
N VAL A 698 -12.08 26.56 -23.37
CA VAL A 698 -13.14 26.72 -24.37
C VAL A 698 -14.47 27.06 -23.70
N THR A 699 -15.07 28.19 -24.08
CA THR A 699 -16.34 28.68 -23.50
C THR A 699 -17.45 28.81 -24.53
N GLN A 700 -18.69 28.51 -24.14
CA GLN A 700 -19.86 28.69 -25.02
C GLN A 700 -21.04 29.31 -24.29
N LYS A 701 -21.60 30.42 -24.81
CA LYS A 701 -22.91 30.90 -24.39
C LYS A 701 -24.03 30.18 -25.14
N SER A 702 -25.01 29.63 -24.44
CA SER A 702 -26.11 28.87 -25.02
C SER A 702 -27.45 29.10 -24.32
N ASP A 703 -28.55 28.84 -25.02
CA ASP A 703 -29.90 28.91 -24.41
C ASP A 703 -30.27 27.58 -23.72
N ARG A 704 -29.63 26.46 -24.10
CA ARG A 704 -29.84 25.13 -23.53
C ARG A 704 -28.62 24.24 -23.75
N LEU A 705 -28.40 23.29 -22.84
CA LEU A 705 -27.40 22.25 -23.04
C LEU A 705 -27.81 21.31 -24.17
N THR A 706 -26.83 20.85 -24.95
CA THR A 706 -27.03 19.89 -26.04
C THR A 706 -26.72 18.46 -25.59
N PRO A 707 -27.00 17.43 -26.41
CA PRO A 707 -26.59 16.04 -26.12
C PRO A 707 -25.07 15.83 -26.00
N THR A 708 -24.25 16.81 -26.39
CA THR A 708 -22.79 16.85 -26.23
C THR A 708 -22.37 17.95 -25.27
N TYR A 709 -23.29 18.46 -24.43
CA TYR A 709 -23.11 19.62 -23.53
C TYR A 709 -22.88 20.93 -24.32
N VAL A 710 -21.83 21.03 -25.12
CA VAL A 710 -21.55 22.10 -26.10
C VAL A 710 -22.07 21.78 -27.51
N GLY A 711 -22.31 22.80 -28.33
CA GLY A 711 -22.82 22.64 -29.69
C GLY A 711 -21.77 22.07 -30.66
N LYS A 712 -22.23 21.50 -31.80
CA LYS A 712 -21.35 20.79 -32.75
C LYS A 712 -20.12 21.58 -33.22
N GLY A 713 -20.27 22.88 -33.50
CA GLY A 713 -19.13 23.72 -33.91
C GLY A 713 -18.09 23.87 -32.81
N LYS A 714 -18.52 23.90 -31.55
CA LYS A 714 -17.63 23.99 -30.40
C LYS A 714 -16.99 22.67 -30.04
N VAL A 715 -17.65 21.54 -30.30
CA VAL A 715 -17.04 20.20 -30.24
C VAL A 715 -15.87 20.11 -31.23
N GLN A 716 -16.02 20.64 -32.45
CA GLN A 716 -14.93 20.69 -33.44
C GLN A 716 -13.78 21.59 -32.97
N GLU A 717 -14.10 22.76 -32.42
CA GLU A 717 -13.08 23.66 -31.86
C GLU A 717 -12.29 23.01 -30.71
N VAL A 718 -12.97 22.28 -29.80
CA VAL A 718 -12.30 21.50 -28.73
C VAL A 718 -11.43 20.41 -29.32
N GLN A 719 -11.88 19.72 -30.38
CA GLN A 719 -11.11 18.67 -31.05
C GLN A 719 -9.85 19.23 -31.73
N GLU A 720 -9.95 20.37 -32.39
CA GLU A 720 -8.82 21.05 -33.03
C GLU A 720 -7.81 21.51 -31.96
N LEU A 721 -8.27 22.14 -30.89
CA LEU A 721 -7.42 22.58 -29.78
C LEU A 721 -6.75 21.40 -29.06
N ALA A 722 -7.47 20.29 -28.86
CA ALA A 722 -6.91 19.08 -28.26
C ALA A 722 -5.80 18.46 -29.12
N ALA A 723 -5.94 18.51 -30.44
CA ALA A 723 -4.91 18.04 -31.36
C ALA A 723 -3.71 19.00 -31.42
N GLU A 724 -3.93 20.32 -31.34
CA GLU A 724 -2.86 21.34 -31.35
C GLU A 724 -2.01 21.31 -30.08
N GLU A 725 -2.65 21.22 -28.91
CA GLU A 725 -1.98 21.25 -27.60
C GLU A 725 -1.55 19.85 -27.11
N GLU A 726 -1.85 18.80 -27.87
CA GLU A 726 -1.66 17.39 -27.50
C GLU A 726 -2.29 17.07 -26.13
N ALA A 727 -3.56 17.45 -25.94
CA ALA A 727 -4.26 17.28 -24.67
C ALA A 727 -4.67 15.81 -24.43
N ASP A 728 -4.34 15.29 -23.25
CA ASP A 728 -4.70 13.92 -22.81
C ASP A 728 -6.17 13.82 -22.36
N THR A 729 -6.70 14.92 -21.80
CA THR A 729 -8.05 14.96 -21.23
C THR A 729 -8.80 16.25 -21.52
N VAL A 730 -10.12 16.15 -21.62
CA VAL A 730 -11.03 17.31 -21.64
C VAL A 730 -11.90 17.29 -20.39
N ILE A 731 -11.85 18.39 -19.65
CA ILE A 731 -12.53 18.57 -18.37
C ILE A 731 -13.71 19.52 -18.57
N PHE A 732 -14.91 19.06 -18.22
CA PHE A 732 -16.13 19.86 -18.30
C PHE A 732 -16.53 20.41 -16.92
N ASP A 733 -16.87 21.70 -16.86
CA ASP A 733 -17.17 22.41 -15.60
C ASP A 733 -18.48 21.97 -14.91
N ASP A 734 -19.43 21.37 -15.63
CA ASP A 734 -20.66 20.83 -15.04
C ASP A 734 -20.69 19.30 -15.11
N GLU A 735 -21.42 18.66 -14.20
CA GLU A 735 -21.65 17.21 -14.23
C GLU A 735 -22.29 16.79 -15.56
N LEU A 736 -21.65 15.86 -16.25
CA LEU A 736 -22.13 15.32 -17.51
C LEU A 736 -23.05 14.13 -17.24
N THR A 737 -24.17 14.07 -17.96
CA THR A 737 -24.95 12.83 -17.98
C THR A 737 -24.15 11.70 -18.65
N PRO A 738 -24.36 10.42 -18.30
CA PRO A 738 -23.65 9.29 -18.94
C PRO A 738 -23.76 9.28 -20.47
N THR A 739 -24.88 9.75 -21.01
CA THR A 739 -25.09 9.88 -22.46
C THR A 739 -24.28 11.02 -23.05
N GLN A 740 -24.19 12.18 -22.37
CA GLN A 740 -23.38 13.31 -22.84
C GLN A 740 -21.90 12.96 -22.85
N GLN A 741 -21.39 12.37 -21.77
CA GLN A 741 -20.00 11.92 -21.68
C GLN A 741 -19.67 10.94 -22.82
N ARG A 742 -20.51 9.92 -23.03
CA ARG A 742 -20.30 8.95 -24.14
C ARG A 742 -20.31 9.62 -25.51
N ASN A 743 -21.21 10.58 -25.76
CA ASN A 743 -21.27 11.29 -27.03
C ASN A 743 -20.03 12.18 -27.24
N LEU A 744 -19.51 12.77 -26.17
CA LEU A 744 -18.30 13.60 -26.19
C LEU A 744 -17.04 12.74 -26.39
N GLU A 745 -16.88 11.63 -25.66
CA GLU A 745 -15.78 10.67 -25.86
C GLU A 745 -15.79 10.14 -27.30
N ALA A 746 -16.97 9.79 -27.83
CA ALA A 746 -17.11 9.33 -29.20
C ALA A 746 -16.78 10.42 -30.24
N ALA A 747 -17.01 11.70 -29.94
CA ALA A 747 -16.74 12.80 -30.86
C ALA A 747 -15.27 13.28 -30.79
N LEU A 748 -14.70 13.33 -29.60
CA LEU A 748 -13.37 13.90 -29.33
C LEU A 748 -12.25 12.84 -29.39
N GLN A 749 -12.57 11.55 -29.20
CA GLN A 749 -11.61 10.43 -29.17
C GLN A 749 -10.50 10.56 -28.10
N ILE A 750 -10.77 11.33 -27.04
CA ILE A 750 -9.88 11.58 -25.90
C ILE A 750 -10.67 11.42 -24.60
N LYS A 751 -9.98 11.22 -23.47
CA LYS A 751 -10.60 11.00 -22.15
C LYS A 751 -11.41 12.24 -21.74
N VAL A 752 -12.71 12.05 -21.50
CA VAL A 752 -13.61 13.12 -21.05
C VAL A 752 -13.98 12.89 -19.59
N ILE A 753 -13.71 13.89 -18.76
CA ILE A 753 -14.14 13.91 -17.36
C ILE A 753 -14.96 15.16 -17.09
N ASP A 754 -15.83 15.08 -16.09
CA ASP A 754 -16.56 16.24 -15.58
C ASP A 754 -16.01 16.69 -14.24
N ARG A 755 -16.50 17.84 -13.77
CA ARG A 755 -16.12 18.43 -12.48
C ARG A 755 -16.31 17.45 -11.32
N THR A 756 -17.36 16.63 -11.32
CA THR A 756 -17.61 15.62 -10.28
C THR A 756 -16.51 14.57 -10.25
N ALA A 757 -16.14 14.01 -11.40
CA ALA A 757 -15.06 13.03 -11.50
C ALA A 757 -13.70 13.62 -11.07
N LEU A 758 -13.41 14.85 -11.50
CA LEU A 758 -12.18 15.54 -11.13
C LEU A 758 -12.06 15.75 -9.62
N ILE A 759 -13.13 16.22 -8.98
CA ILE A 759 -13.19 16.42 -7.53
C ILE A 759 -12.96 15.09 -6.78
N LEU A 760 -13.57 13.99 -7.23
CA LEU A 760 -13.38 12.67 -6.62
C LEU A 760 -11.94 12.13 -6.80
N ASP A 761 -11.24 12.49 -7.88
CA ASP A 761 -9.83 12.11 -8.08
C ASP A 761 -8.91 12.90 -7.13
N VAL A 762 -9.17 14.20 -6.97
CA VAL A 762 -8.47 15.03 -5.97
C VAL A 762 -8.63 14.42 -4.58
N PHE A 763 -9.84 14.01 -4.18
CA PHE A 763 -10.01 13.37 -2.86
C PHE A 763 -9.32 12.03 -2.74
N GLY A 764 -9.29 11.23 -3.82
CA GLY A 764 -8.58 9.96 -3.82
C GLY A 764 -7.11 10.12 -3.46
N ARG A 765 -6.51 11.25 -3.85
CA ARG A 765 -5.12 11.59 -3.54
C ARG A 765 -4.92 12.16 -2.14
N HIS A 766 -5.91 12.88 -1.61
CA HIS A 766 -5.82 13.53 -0.29
C HIS A 766 -6.40 12.70 0.87
N ALA A 767 -7.12 11.60 0.61
CA ALA A 767 -7.66 10.73 1.64
C ALA A 767 -6.57 9.88 2.31
N ARG A 768 -6.18 10.27 3.54
CA ARG A 768 -5.14 9.57 4.32
C ARG A 768 -5.74 8.58 5.31
N THR A 769 -6.93 8.86 5.86
CA THR A 769 -7.60 7.93 6.76
C THR A 769 -8.28 6.78 6.03
N HIS A 770 -8.34 5.62 6.68
CA HIS A 770 -9.06 4.46 6.13
C HIS A 770 -10.55 4.75 5.87
N GLU A 771 -11.18 5.54 6.74
CA GLU A 771 -12.57 5.98 6.57
C GLU A 771 -12.74 6.89 5.34
N GLY A 772 -11.86 7.89 5.18
CA GLY A 772 -11.85 8.78 4.02
C GLY A 772 -11.63 8.02 2.71
N GLN A 773 -10.71 7.06 2.69
CA GLN A 773 -10.45 6.21 1.51
C GLN A 773 -11.70 5.42 1.11
N LEU A 774 -12.37 4.77 2.07
CA LEU A 774 -13.60 4.01 1.80
C LEU A 774 -14.74 4.89 1.27
N GLN A 775 -14.86 6.15 1.71
CA GLN A 775 -15.91 7.07 1.26
C GLN A 775 -15.66 7.57 -0.16
N VAL A 776 -14.41 7.89 -0.48
CA VAL A 776 -14.02 8.29 -1.83
C VAL A 776 -14.20 7.11 -2.79
N GLU A 777 -13.76 5.91 -2.40
CA GLU A 777 -13.93 4.68 -3.20
C GLU A 777 -15.43 4.37 -3.44
N LEU A 778 -16.28 4.52 -2.41
CA LEU A 778 -17.73 4.38 -2.54
C LEU A 778 -18.31 5.35 -3.57
N ALA A 779 -17.95 6.64 -3.47
CA ALA A 779 -18.45 7.68 -4.36
C ALA A 779 -17.95 7.50 -5.81
N GLN A 780 -16.68 7.12 -6.00
CA GLN A 780 -16.11 6.80 -7.31
C GLN A 780 -16.85 5.62 -7.97
N HIS A 781 -17.12 4.54 -7.23
CA HIS A 781 -17.87 3.41 -7.77
C HIS A 781 -19.34 3.72 -8.07
N GLN A 782 -19.99 4.54 -7.23
CA GLN A 782 -21.36 5.01 -7.49
C GLN A 782 -21.43 5.91 -8.73
N TYR A 783 -20.44 6.78 -8.93
CA TYR A 783 -20.32 7.65 -10.11
C TYR A 783 -20.07 6.85 -11.39
N LEU A 784 -19.20 5.83 -11.33
CA LEU A 784 -18.82 5.01 -12.48
C LEU A 784 -19.93 4.04 -12.93
N LEU A 785 -20.68 3.46 -11.98
CA LEU A 785 -21.70 2.42 -12.24
C LEU A 785 -22.72 2.76 -13.35
N PRO A 786 -23.33 3.96 -13.42
CA PRO A 786 -24.24 4.32 -14.51
C PRO A 786 -23.53 4.60 -15.85
N ARG A 787 -22.22 4.89 -15.83
CA ARG A 787 -21.41 5.29 -17.00
C ARG A 787 -20.77 4.11 -17.75
N LEU A 788 -20.72 2.93 -17.14
CA LEU A 788 -20.25 1.68 -17.77
C LEU A 788 -21.19 1.14 -18.86
N VAL A 789 -22.46 1.56 -18.86
CA VAL A 789 -23.43 1.14 -19.87
C VAL A 789 -23.02 1.73 -21.23
N GLY A 790 -22.75 0.89 -22.23
CA GLY A 790 -22.52 1.32 -23.63
C GLY A 790 -21.06 1.55 -24.04
N GLN A 791 -20.08 1.50 -23.13
CA GLN A 791 -18.64 1.54 -23.48
C GLN A 791 -18.20 0.28 -24.26
N TRP A 792 -19.00 -0.80 -24.24
CA TRP A 792 -18.67 -2.12 -24.79
C TRP A 792 -19.60 -2.53 -25.93
N SER A 793 -20.15 -1.56 -26.68
CA SER A 793 -21.03 -1.84 -27.84
C SER A 793 -20.35 -2.66 -28.94
N HIS A 794 -19.01 -2.69 -28.98
CA HIS A 794 -18.23 -3.55 -29.87
C HIS A 794 -18.22 -5.04 -29.47
N LEU A 795 -18.34 -5.36 -28.17
CA LEU A 795 -18.42 -6.75 -27.69
C LEU A 795 -19.81 -7.36 -27.90
N GLU A 796 -20.87 -6.54 -27.86
CA GLU A 796 -22.22 -6.98 -28.23
C GLU A 796 -22.36 -7.27 -29.74
N ARG A 797 -21.59 -6.59 -30.59
CA ARG A 797 -21.60 -6.80 -32.05
C ARG A 797 -20.83 -8.04 -32.52
N LEU A 798 -19.84 -8.51 -31.76
CA LEU A 798 -19.21 -9.82 -32.01
C LEU A 798 -20.17 -10.99 -31.65
N GLY A 799 -21.23 -10.72 -30.88
CA GLY A 799 -22.31 -11.66 -30.56
C GLY A 799 -23.50 -11.65 -31.53
N GLY A 800 -23.32 -11.14 -32.76
CA GLY A 800 -24.37 -11.08 -33.78
C GLY A 800 -24.60 -12.39 -34.52
N GLY A 801 -25.16 -13.40 -33.84
CA GLY A 801 -25.65 -14.64 -34.46
C GLY A 801 -26.96 -15.10 -33.82
N ILE A 802 -28.06 -15.03 -34.57
CA ILE A 802 -29.37 -15.60 -34.19
C ILE A 802 -29.17 -17.09 -33.86
N GLY A 803 -29.17 -17.48 -32.58
CA GLY A 803 -29.10 -18.91 -32.23
C GLY A 803 -28.66 -19.33 -30.82
N THR A 804 -28.05 -18.50 -29.98
CA THR A 804 -27.52 -18.96 -28.67
C THR A 804 -28.39 -18.52 -27.50
N ARG A 805 -29.57 -19.16 -27.35
CA ARG A 805 -30.31 -19.14 -26.08
C ARG A 805 -29.73 -20.21 -25.15
N GLY A 806 -28.71 -19.82 -24.40
CA GLY A 806 -28.39 -20.38 -23.08
C GLY A 806 -28.44 -19.24 -22.05
N PRO A 807 -28.77 -19.51 -20.77
CA PRO A 807 -28.79 -18.48 -19.73
C PRO A 807 -27.35 -18.19 -19.28
N GLY A 808 -26.56 -17.53 -20.13
CA GLY A 808 -25.26 -16.98 -19.79
C GLY A 808 -25.42 -15.50 -19.48
N GLU A 809 -25.10 -15.11 -18.25
CA GLU A 809 -24.99 -13.70 -17.82
C GLU A 809 -24.04 -12.97 -18.77
N THR A 810 -24.42 -11.81 -19.30
CA THR A 810 -23.54 -11.05 -20.20
C THR A 810 -22.31 -10.55 -19.42
N GLN A 811 -21.17 -10.39 -20.08
CA GLN A 811 -19.94 -9.92 -19.43
C GLN A 811 -20.14 -8.55 -18.75
N LEU A 812 -20.93 -7.67 -19.38
CA LEU A 812 -21.38 -6.39 -18.81
C LEU A 812 -22.23 -6.54 -17.53
N GLU A 813 -23.11 -7.53 -17.49
CA GLU A 813 -23.93 -7.81 -16.31
C GLU A 813 -23.08 -8.38 -15.17
N THR A 814 -22.07 -9.18 -15.52
CA THR A 814 -21.07 -9.72 -14.59
C THR A 814 -20.24 -8.60 -13.94
N ASP A 815 -19.74 -7.66 -14.73
CA ASP A 815 -18.94 -6.52 -14.24
C ASP A 815 -19.77 -5.58 -13.35
N ARG A 816 -21.01 -5.27 -13.76
CA ARG A 816 -21.96 -4.50 -12.92
C ARG A 816 -22.24 -5.19 -11.60
N ARG A 817 -22.35 -6.52 -11.60
CA ARG A 817 -22.59 -7.31 -10.39
C ARG A 817 -21.36 -7.36 -9.48
N MET A 818 -20.14 -7.26 -10.02
CA MET A 818 -18.92 -7.13 -9.23
C MET A 818 -18.85 -5.76 -8.55
N ILE A 819 -19.07 -4.67 -9.29
CA ILE A 819 -19.06 -3.31 -8.72
C ILE A 819 -20.16 -3.13 -7.67
N ARG A 820 -21.38 -3.64 -7.91
CA ARG A 820 -22.45 -3.59 -6.90
C ARG A 820 -22.13 -4.36 -5.63
N ARG A 821 -21.47 -5.53 -5.74
CA ARG A 821 -21.01 -6.30 -4.57
C ARG A 821 -19.94 -5.53 -3.80
N HIS A 822 -19.05 -4.86 -4.52
CA HIS A 822 -18.00 -4.04 -3.91
C HIS A 822 -18.56 -2.83 -3.18
N ILE A 823 -19.49 -2.09 -3.79
CA ILE A 823 -20.27 -1.01 -3.14
C ILE A 823 -20.92 -1.51 -1.86
N GLN A 824 -21.58 -2.68 -1.88
CA GLN A 824 -22.23 -3.24 -0.69
C GLN A 824 -21.24 -3.57 0.43
N LYS A 825 -20.06 -4.08 0.08
CA LYS A 825 -19.00 -4.40 1.05
C LYS A 825 -18.45 -3.13 1.71
N ILE A 826 -18.12 -2.11 0.90
CA ILE A 826 -17.63 -0.82 1.39
C ILE A 826 -18.67 -0.17 2.31
N GLN A 827 -19.95 -0.21 1.94
CA GLN A 827 -21.04 0.33 2.76
C GLN A 827 -21.09 -0.35 4.14
N GLN A 828 -20.96 -1.68 4.19
CA GLN A 828 -20.95 -2.43 5.46
C GLN A 828 -19.72 -2.12 6.32
N GLU A 829 -18.57 -1.83 5.71
CA GLU A 829 -17.37 -1.43 6.43
C GLU A 829 -17.54 -0.01 7.01
N LEU A 830 -18.11 0.93 6.25
CA LEU A 830 -18.44 2.28 6.71
C LEU A 830 -19.46 2.29 7.86
N ASP A 831 -20.47 1.43 7.82
CA ASP A 831 -21.45 1.33 8.90
C ASP A 831 -20.79 0.91 10.24
N LYS A 832 -19.80 0.00 10.19
CA LYS A 832 -19.03 -0.40 11.38
C LYS A 832 -18.14 0.73 11.91
N VAL A 833 -17.57 1.54 11.03
CA VAL A 833 -16.76 2.70 11.43
C VAL A 833 -17.65 3.74 12.13
N ARG A 834 -18.85 4.00 11.61
CA ARG A 834 -19.85 4.87 12.24
C ARG A 834 -20.27 4.40 13.63
N GLU A 835 -20.52 3.11 13.81
CA GLU A 835 -20.85 2.53 15.14
C GLU A 835 -19.74 2.74 16.18
N ARG A 836 -18.46 2.72 15.76
CA ARG A 836 -17.34 3.01 16.67
C ARG A 836 -17.28 4.49 17.04
N ARG A 837 -17.60 5.39 16.10
CA ARG A 837 -17.56 6.84 16.30
C ARG A 837 -18.66 7.34 17.24
N SER A 838 -19.88 6.80 17.16
CA SER A 838 -20.98 7.16 18.05
C SER A 838 -20.67 6.93 19.53
N ILE A 839 -19.95 5.84 19.85
CA ILE A 839 -19.49 5.52 21.20
C ILE A 839 -18.48 6.58 21.72
N TYR A 840 -17.63 7.11 20.84
CA TYR A 840 -16.65 8.15 21.19
C TYR A 840 -17.32 9.50 21.43
N ILE A 841 -18.34 9.84 20.62
CA ILE A 841 -19.15 11.05 20.75
C ILE A 841 -19.94 11.03 22.07
N GLU A 842 -20.54 9.89 22.46
CA GLU A 842 -21.25 9.77 23.74
C GLU A 842 -20.33 9.93 24.97
N ARG A 843 -19.06 9.54 24.86
CA ARG A 843 -18.07 9.77 25.93
C ARG A 843 -17.65 11.24 25.99
N ARG A 844 -17.49 11.92 24.85
CA ARG A 844 -17.18 13.37 24.79
C ARG A 844 -18.32 14.24 25.34
N LYS A 845 -19.58 13.96 25.00
CA LYS A 845 -20.74 14.69 25.56
C LYS A 845 -20.83 14.62 27.09
N LYS A 846 -20.22 13.62 27.72
CA LYS A 846 -20.13 13.49 29.19
C LYS A 846 -18.96 14.27 29.82
N ALA A 847 -18.01 14.76 29.02
CA ALA A 847 -16.83 15.48 29.50
C ALA A 847 -16.99 17.01 29.52
N SER A 848 -18.10 17.55 28.96
CA SER A 848 -18.47 18.98 29.01
C SER A 848 -17.41 19.96 28.47
N ILE A 849 -16.55 19.54 27.56
CA ILE A 849 -15.59 20.45 26.88
C ILE A 849 -16.26 21.00 25.62
N PRO A 850 -16.34 22.33 25.43
CA PRO A 850 -16.91 22.93 24.23
C PRO A 850 -16.07 22.63 22.98
N THR A 851 -16.72 22.74 21.83
CA THR A 851 -16.15 22.41 20.52
C THR A 851 -16.42 23.52 19.50
N ALA A 852 -15.40 23.89 18.74
CA ALA A 852 -15.45 24.86 17.65
C ALA A 852 -14.91 24.24 16.36
N SER A 853 -15.52 24.56 15.21
CA SER A 853 -15.08 24.05 13.91
C SER A 853 -14.91 25.16 12.89
N LEU A 854 -13.80 25.13 12.17
CA LEU A 854 -13.49 26.07 11.09
C LEU A 854 -14.24 25.65 9.82
N VAL A 855 -15.08 26.52 9.27
CA VAL A 855 -15.77 26.35 7.99
C VAL A 855 -15.44 27.49 7.05
N GLY A 856 -15.53 27.28 5.74
CA GLY A 856 -15.26 28.33 4.77
C GLY A 856 -14.73 27.81 3.45
N TYR A 857 -14.67 28.68 2.47
CA TYR A 857 -14.19 28.33 1.13
C TYR A 857 -12.76 27.77 1.16
N THR A 858 -12.42 26.93 0.19
CA THR A 858 -11.03 26.52 -0.03
C THR A 858 -10.13 27.75 -0.20
N ASN A 859 -8.90 27.67 0.33
CA ASN A 859 -7.93 28.78 0.36
C ASN A 859 -8.35 30.06 1.15
N ALA A 860 -9.42 30.01 1.96
CA ALA A 860 -9.77 31.10 2.89
C ALA A 860 -8.76 31.29 4.05
N GLY A 861 -7.79 30.38 4.18
CA GLY A 861 -6.79 30.40 5.26
C GLY A 861 -7.24 29.70 6.55
N LYS A 862 -8.14 28.71 6.45
CA LYS A 862 -8.61 27.89 7.59
C LYS A 862 -7.45 27.17 8.30
N SER A 863 -6.64 26.41 7.57
CA SER A 863 -5.51 25.67 8.15
C SER A 863 -4.42 26.61 8.69
N THR A 864 -4.22 27.77 8.06
CA THR A 864 -3.34 28.82 8.59
C THR A 864 -3.86 29.37 9.92
N LEU A 865 -5.17 29.61 10.03
CA LEU A 865 -5.80 30.06 11.27
C LEU A 865 -5.75 28.98 12.35
N PHE A 866 -6.01 27.73 11.97
CA PHE A 866 -5.89 26.57 12.85
C PHE A 866 -4.50 26.45 13.46
N ASN A 867 -3.46 26.53 12.63
CA ASN A 867 -2.07 26.45 13.08
C ASN A 867 -1.72 27.61 14.01
N ALA A 868 -2.15 28.83 13.67
CA ALA A 868 -1.87 30.01 14.48
C ALA A 868 -2.55 29.95 15.85
N LEU A 869 -3.72 29.30 15.96
CA LEU A 869 -4.45 29.12 17.22
C LEU A 869 -3.95 27.90 18.04
N CYS A 870 -3.42 26.87 17.38
CA CYS A 870 -3.08 25.59 18.03
C CYS A 870 -1.58 25.35 18.21
N ASP A 871 -0.70 26.22 17.71
CA ASP A 871 0.74 25.98 17.54
C ASP A 871 1.02 24.62 16.86
N ALA A 872 0.18 24.30 15.86
CA ALA A 872 0.18 23.03 15.15
C ALA A 872 0.90 23.16 13.79
N ASN A 873 1.55 22.07 13.36
CA ASN A 873 2.26 21.99 12.08
C ASN A 873 1.38 21.31 11.01
N VAL A 874 0.14 21.78 10.77
CA VAL A 874 -0.68 21.30 9.65
C VAL A 874 -0.19 21.93 8.35
N GLU A 875 0.01 21.16 7.29
CA GLU A 875 0.46 21.68 5.98
C GLU A 875 -0.56 22.71 5.44
N ALA A 876 -0.17 23.99 5.41
CA ALA A 876 -0.96 25.07 4.82
C ALA A 876 -0.38 25.42 3.44
N GLU A 877 -0.83 24.71 2.41
CA GLU A 877 -0.42 24.94 1.03
C GLU A 877 -1.53 25.65 0.24
N ASN A 878 -1.16 26.38 -0.82
CA ASN A 878 -2.10 27.01 -1.77
C ASN A 878 -2.69 25.96 -2.73
N GLN A 879 -3.28 24.90 -2.19
CA GLN A 879 -3.91 23.81 -2.94
C GLN A 879 -5.38 23.64 -2.50
N LEU A 880 -6.25 23.25 -3.43
CA LEU A 880 -7.63 22.90 -3.10
C LEU A 880 -7.63 21.58 -2.30
N PHE A 881 -8.47 21.51 -1.26
CA PHE A 881 -8.62 20.32 -0.41
C PHE A 881 -7.34 19.84 0.31
N SER A 882 -6.46 20.78 0.69
CA SER A 882 -5.27 20.51 1.53
C SER A 882 -5.60 19.72 2.81
N THR A 883 -6.76 19.98 3.40
CA THR A 883 -7.28 19.26 4.57
C THR A 883 -8.55 18.50 4.18
N LEU A 884 -8.45 17.19 3.95
CA LEU A 884 -9.60 16.31 3.69
C LEU A 884 -10.14 15.65 4.97
N ASP A 885 -9.23 15.13 5.80
CA ASP A 885 -9.57 14.51 7.08
C ASP A 885 -9.58 15.59 8.19
N PRO A 886 -10.62 15.67 9.04
CA PRO A 886 -10.71 16.71 10.06
C PRO A 886 -9.61 16.57 11.11
N VAL A 887 -8.98 17.68 11.49
CA VAL A 887 -7.91 17.72 12.50
C VAL A 887 -8.40 18.47 13.72
N THR A 888 -8.52 17.78 14.86
CA THR A 888 -8.93 18.39 16.13
C THR A 888 -7.73 18.62 17.05
N ARG A 889 -7.62 19.82 17.61
CA ARG A 889 -6.62 20.20 18.62
C ARG A 889 -7.29 20.91 19.78
N ARG A 890 -6.62 20.88 20.94
CA ARG A 890 -7.08 21.59 22.12
C ARG A 890 -6.41 22.95 22.19
N ILE A 891 -7.19 23.99 22.41
CA ILE A 891 -6.74 25.36 22.60
C ILE A 891 -7.25 25.90 23.94
N ARG A 892 -6.62 26.95 24.46
CA ARG A 892 -7.04 27.63 25.69
C ARG A 892 -7.72 28.95 25.36
N LEU A 893 -8.85 29.22 26.01
CA LEU A 893 -9.55 30.49 25.96
C LEU A 893 -8.88 31.50 26.94
N PRO A 894 -9.12 32.82 26.77
CA PRO A 894 -8.59 33.86 27.66
C PRO A 894 -8.88 33.66 29.15
N SER A 895 -10.02 33.07 29.53
CA SER A 895 -10.31 32.67 30.93
C SER A 895 -9.47 31.52 31.47
N GLY A 896 -8.80 30.76 30.61
CA GLY A 896 -8.09 29.53 30.95
C GLY A 896 -8.87 28.24 30.68
N ASP A 897 -10.14 28.32 30.27
CA ASP A 897 -10.95 27.17 29.90
C ASP A 897 -10.45 26.51 28.60
N GLU A 898 -10.70 25.20 28.47
CA GLU A 898 -10.26 24.41 27.31
C GLU A 898 -11.35 24.36 26.24
N LEU A 899 -10.96 24.53 24.97
CA LEU A 899 -11.82 24.41 23.79
C LEU A 899 -11.17 23.42 22.80
N LEU A 900 -11.98 22.57 22.18
CA LEU A 900 -11.52 21.73 21.07
C LEU A 900 -11.82 22.44 19.74
N LEU A 901 -10.76 22.84 19.02
CA LEU A 901 -10.86 23.42 17.70
C LEU A 901 -10.64 22.33 16.64
N THR A 902 -11.47 22.30 15.61
CA THR A 902 -11.33 21.37 14.47
C THR A 902 -11.18 22.11 13.15
N ASP A 903 -10.14 21.79 12.38
CA ASP A 903 -10.02 22.20 10.97
C ASP A 903 -10.81 21.23 10.08
N THR A 904 -11.58 21.77 9.13
CA THR A 904 -12.44 20.98 8.24
C THR A 904 -12.17 21.26 6.76
N VAL A 905 -12.72 20.40 5.90
CA VAL A 905 -12.69 20.55 4.45
C VAL A 905 -13.17 21.92 4.01
N GLY A 906 -12.44 22.53 3.07
CA GLY A 906 -12.91 23.73 2.39
C GLY A 906 -14.00 23.44 1.37
N PHE A 907 -15.00 24.30 1.31
CA PHE A 907 -16.04 24.23 0.28
C PHE A 907 -15.56 24.83 -1.05
N ILE A 908 -16.18 24.37 -2.13
CA ILE A 908 -16.04 24.86 -3.50
C ILE A 908 -17.44 24.99 -4.10
N GLN A 909 -17.59 25.72 -5.21
CA GLN A 909 -18.89 25.77 -5.90
C GLN A 909 -19.20 24.47 -6.64
N LYS A 910 -20.49 24.29 -6.97
CA LYS A 910 -21.02 23.19 -7.80
C LYS A 910 -20.72 21.78 -7.26
N LEU A 911 -20.80 21.60 -5.94
CA LEU A 911 -20.69 20.27 -5.32
C LEU A 911 -21.90 19.41 -5.71
N SER A 912 -21.65 18.25 -6.32
CA SER A 912 -22.73 17.31 -6.63
C SER A 912 -23.17 16.53 -5.38
N PRO A 913 -24.41 16.00 -5.33
CA PRO A 913 -24.85 15.16 -4.21
C PRO A 913 -23.95 13.94 -3.95
N MET A 914 -23.30 13.39 -4.99
CA MET A 914 -22.34 12.28 -4.86
C MET A 914 -21.06 12.73 -4.16
N VAL A 915 -20.56 13.91 -4.50
CA VAL A 915 -19.39 14.52 -3.85
C VAL A 915 -19.72 14.84 -2.40
N VAL A 916 -20.87 15.46 -2.12
CA VAL A 916 -21.35 15.72 -0.75
C VAL A 916 -21.47 14.42 0.07
N ALA A 917 -21.95 13.33 -0.56
CA ALA A 917 -22.00 12.03 0.09
C ALA A 917 -20.60 11.48 0.45
N ALA A 918 -19.58 11.72 -0.38
CA ALA A 918 -18.19 11.35 -0.12
C ALA A 918 -17.58 12.11 1.08
N PHE A 919 -18.13 13.27 1.42
CA PHE A 919 -17.72 14.11 2.54
C PHE A 919 -18.56 13.95 3.80
N ARG A 920 -19.64 13.19 3.74
CA ARG A 920 -20.70 13.27 4.76
C ARG A 920 -20.16 12.95 6.16
N ALA A 921 -19.23 12.01 6.29
CA ALA A 921 -18.66 11.70 7.60
C ALA A 921 -17.54 12.64 8.03
N THR A 922 -16.81 13.28 7.12
CA THR A 922 -15.85 14.33 7.49
C THR A 922 -16.58 15.60 7.95
N LEU A 923 -17.79 15.84 7.42
CA LEU A 923 -18.68 16.94 7.80
C LEU A 923 -19.60 16.61 8.99
N GLU A 924 -19.74 15.34 9.39
CA GLU A 924 -20.48 14.94 10.60
C GLU A 924 -19.91 15.62 11.86
N GLU A 925 -18.61 15.97 11.89
CA GLU A 925 -18.01 16.72 13.01
C GLU A 925 -18.58 18.16 13.14
N LEU A 926 -18.92 18.81 12.01
CA LEU A 926 -19.58 20.12 12.02
C LEU A 926 -20.94 20.05 12.71
N SER A 927 -21.63 18.91 12.59
CA SER A 927 -22.92 18.66 13.24
C SER A 927 -22.82 18.45 14.75
N GLU A 928 -21.63 18.17 15.26
CA GLU A 928 -21.38 18.04 16.71
C GLU A 928 -20.76 19.31 17.32
N SER A 929 -20.16 20.20 16.53
CA SER A 929 -19.55 21.46 16.99
C SER A 929 -20.53 22.41 17.69
N ASP A 930 -20.18 22.96 18.85
CA ASP A 930 -21.06 23.93 19.55
C ASP A 930 -21.14 25.27 18.81
N ILE A 931 -20.02 25.70 18.22
CA ILE A 931 -19.91 26.93 17.42
C ILE A 931 -19.19 26.69 16.09
N LEU A 932 -19.60 27.41 15.04
CA LEU A 932 -18.95 27.40 13.72
C LEU A 932 -18.19 28.72 13.50
N LEU A 933 -16.93 28.61 13.09
CA LEU A 933 -16.07 29.73 12.73
C LEU A 933 -15.99 29.83 11.21
N HIS A 934 -16.76 30.72 10.61
CA HIS A 934 -16.82 30.91 9.17
C HIS A 934 -15.66 31.81 8.72
N VAL A 935 -14.60 31.21 8.20
CA VAL A 935 -13.42 31.91 7.69
C VAL A 935 -13.66 32.43 6.26
N LEU A 936 -13.49 33.74 6.08
CA LEU A 936 -13.69 34.46 4.82
C LEU A 936 -12.41 35.19 4.42
N ASP A 937 -12.00 35.09 3.15
CA ASP A 937 -10.87 35.85 2.61
C ASP A 937 -11.32 37.25 2.13
N ILE A 938 -10.89 38.31 2.82
CA ILE A 938 -11.27 39.69 2.47
C ILE A 938 -10.62 40.21 1.18
N THR A 939 -9.53 39.57 0.75
CA THR A 939 -8.82 39.99 -0.46
C THR A 939 -9.48 39.48 -1.74
N HIS A 940 -10.33 38.46 -1.61
CA HIS A 940 -10.97 37.84 -2.76
C HIS A 940 -12.06 38.76 -3.35
N PRO A 941 -12.03 39.08 -4.66
CA PRO A 941 -13.04 39.94 -5.29
C PRO A 941 -14.47 39.42 -5.16
N LYS A 942 -14.63 38.09 -5.04
CA LYS A 942 -15.89 37.34 -4.92
C LYS A 942 -16.16 36.80 -3.51
N ALA A 943 -15.63 37.46 -2.48
CA ALA A 943 -15.83 37.03 -1.09
C ALA A 943 -17.33 36.90 -0.71
N PRO A 944 -18.23 37.83 -1.10
CA PRO A 944 -19.68 37.67 -0.85
C PRO A 944 -20.26 36.39 -1.43
N GLU A 945 -19.94 36.07 -2.69
CA GLU A 945 -20.44 34.90 -3.38
C GLU A 945 -19.85 33.59 -2.82
N GLN A 946 -18.59 33.60 -2.40
CA GLN A 946 -18.00 32.46 -1.68
C GLN A 946 -18.73 32.18 -0.37
N ALA A 947 -19.08 33.24 0.37
CA ALA A 947 -19.79 33.09 1.62
C ALA A 947 -21.20 32.53 1.40
N GLU A 948 -21.91 32.96 0.35
CA GLU A 948 -23.22 32.41 -0.02
C GLU A 948 -23.16 30.91 -0.34
N VAL A 949 -22.13 30.44 -1.05
CA VAL A 949 -21.92 29.00 -1.33
C VAL A 949 -21.72 28.19 -0.04
N VAL A 950 -20.95 28.72 0.90
CA VAL A 950 -20.75 28.08 2.21
C VAL A 950 -22.07 27.98 2.96
N GLU A 951 -22.88 29.04 2.94
CA GLU A 951 -24.17 29.08 3.61
C GLU A 951 -25.20 28.11 3.01
N GLU A 952 -25.31 28.06 1.68
CA GLU A 952 -26.17 27.08 0.98
C GLU A 952 -25.76 25.64 1.33
N THR A 953 -24.45 25.37 1.34
CA THR A 953 -23.94 24.04 1.68
C THR A 953 -24.23 23.66 3.15
N LEU A 954 -24.12 24.61 4.08
CA LEU A 954 -24.47 24.39 5.48
C LEU A 954 -25.98 24.15 5.66
N GLU A 955 -26.83 24.81 4.87
CA GLU A 955 -28.27 24.58 4.86
C GLU A 955 -28.63 23.18 4.35
N ASP A 956 -28.01 22.73 3.26
CA ASP A 956 -28.18 21.38 2.71
C ASP A 956 -27.74 20.28 3.70
N LEU A 957 -26.77 20.58 4.56
CA LEU A 957 -26.31 19.71 5.64
C LEU A 957 -27.21 19.78 6.90
N GLY A 958 -28.18 20.70 6.94
CA GLY A 958 -29.09 20.90 8.07
C GLY A 958 -28.48 21.63 9.27
N LEU A 959 -27.44 22.45 9.04
CA LEU A 959 -26.66 23.13 10.08
C LEU A 959 -27.01 24.62 10.28
N SER A 960 -28.11 25.09 9.71
CA SER A 960 -28.51 26.51 9.72
C SER A 960 -28.76 27.09 11.12
N ASN A 961 -29.05 26.24 12.10
CA ASN A 961 -29.39 26.66 13.48
C ASN A 961 -28.17 26.81 14.39
N LYS A 962 -26.94 26.56 13.90
CA LYS A 962 -25.74 26.64 14.73
C LYS A 962 -25.25 28.08 14.90
N PRO A 963 -24.75 28.46 16.09
CA PRO A 963 -24.07 29.74 16.32
C PRO A 963 -22.84 29.91 15.42
N ARG A 964 -22.58 31.15 15.00
CA ARG A 964 -21.65 31.47 13.91
C ARG A 964 -20.85 32.71 14.26
N ILE A 965 -19.54 32.65 14.05
CA ILE A 965 -18.66 33.82 14.06
C ILE A 965 -18.02 33.94 12.69
N LEU A 966 -18.16 35.10 12.05
CA LEU A 966 -17.53 35.39 10.77
C LEU A 966 -16.09 35.88 11.01
N VAL A 967 -15.12 35.07 10.59
CA VAL A 967 -13.69 35.36 10.72
C VAL A 967 -13.17 35.92 9.40
N ILE A 968 -13.03 37.23 9.33
CA ILE A 968 -12.58 37.95 8.13
C ILE A 968 -11.04 37.94 8.13
N ASN A 969 -10.45 37.03 7.36
CA ASN A 969 -9.03 36.72 7.35
C ASN A 969 -8.25 37.46 6.23
N LYS A 970 -6.91 37.41 6.31
CA LYS A 970 -5.95 38.04 5.37
C LYS A 970 -5.95 39.57 5.38
N MET A 971 -6.26 40.19 6.52
CA MET A 971 -6.24 41.66 6.64
C MET A 971 -4.87 42.30 6.39
N ASP A 972 -3.78 41.54 6.51
CA ASP A 972 -2.40 42.00 6.27
C ASP A 972 -2.14 42.39 4.80
N LEU A 973 -3.02 41.98 3.89
CA LEU A 973 -2.93 42.25 2.46
C LEU A 973 -3.80 43.45 2.02
N LEU A 974 -4.50 44.12 2.94
CA LEU A 974 -5.31 45.31 2.65
C LEU A 974 -4.44 46.57 2.59
N GLY A 975 -4.61 47.40 1.55
CA GLY A 975 -3.96 48.71 1.45
C GLY A 975 -4.57 49.78 2.36
N GLU A 976 -3.81 50.83 2.72
CA GLU A 976 -4.25 51.93 3.61
C GLU A 976 -5.54 52.66 3.17
N GLN A 977 -5.89 52.63 1.88
CA GLN A 977 -7.13 53.24 1.34
C GLN A 977 -8.31 52.27 1.15
N GLU A 978 -8.09 50.94 1.17
CA GLU A 978 -9.14 49.94 0.95
C GLU A 978 -9.88 49.52 2.23
N SER A 979 -9.30 49.83 3.39
CA SER A 979 -9.70 49.41 4.73
C SER A 979 -11.06 49.94 5.22
N ALA A 980 -11.65 50.95 4.61
CA ALA A 980 -12.90 51.55 5.11
C ALA A 980 -14.18 51.11 4.37
N GLN A 981 -14.07 50.64 3.12
CA GLN A 981 -15.23 50.22 2.30
C GLN A 981 -15.37 48.69 2.15
N LYS A 982 -14.26 47.93 2.24
CA LYS A 982 -14.26 46.45 2.12
C LYS A 982 -14.51 45.68 3.43
N VAL A 983 -14.58 46.36 4.57
CA VAL A 983 -14.69 45.72 5.90
C VAL A 983 -16.14 45.42 6.31
N LEU A 984 -17.13 45.87 5.53
CA LEU A 984 -18.53 45.52 5.80
C LEU A 984 -18.79 44.06 5.39
N PRO A 985 -19.36 43.22 6.29
CA PRO A 985 -19.74 41.86 5.95
C PRO A 985 -20.70 41.83 4.76
N PRO A 986 -20.65 40.77 3.92
CA PRO A 986 -21.61 40.55 2.85
C PRO A 986 -23.06 40.71 3.33
N THR A 987 -23.92 41.25 2.47
CA THR A 987 -25.35 41.41 2.73
C THR A 987 -25.97 40.05 3.11
N GLY A 988 -26.50 39.91 4.32
CA GLY A 988 -27.03 38.64 4.86
C GLY A 988 -26.19 38.02 6.00
N LEU A 989 -24.90 38.36 6.08
CA LEU A 989 -24.00 37.93 7.17
C LEU A 989 -23.77 39.01 8.24
N GLN A 990 -24.32 40.22 8.03
CA GLN A 990 -24.18 41.36 8.94
C GLN A 990 -24.80 41.14 10.33
N SER A 991 -25.68 40.14 10.47
CA SER A 991 -26.29 39.77 11.75
C SER A 991 -25.39 38.90 12.63
N TYR A 992 -24.29 38.36 12.10
CA TYR A 992 -23.36 37.53 12.87
C TYR A 992 -22.23 38.37 13.47
N PRO A 993 -21.74 38.01 14.67
CA PRO A 993 -20.50 38.54 15.20
C PRO A 993 -19.37 38.32 14.20
N ASN A 994 -18.51 39.33 14.01
CA ASN A 994 -17.41 39.26 13.07
C ASN A 994 -16.11 39.81 13.65
N VAL A 995 -15.00 39.18 13.29
CA VAL A 995 -13.65 39.55 13.75
C VAL A 995 -12.71 39.62 12.56
N LEU A 996 -11.96 40.71 12.46
CA LEU A 996 -10.96 40.94 11.41
C LEU A 996 -9.60 40.44 11.89
N VAL A 997 -9.00 39.47 11.19
CA VAL A 997 -7.75 38.80 11.59
C VAL A 997 -6.74 38.67 10.44
N SER A 998 -5.48 38.50 10.80
CA SER A 998 -4.46 37.94 9.89
C SER A 998 -3.89 36.68 10.53
N ALA A 999 -4.33 35.52 10.06
CA ALA A 999 -3.80 34.23 10.51
C ALA A 999 -2.29 34.10 10.25
N ALA A 1000 -1.81 34.61 9.12
CA ALA A 1000 -0.40 34.52 8.74
C ALA A 1000 0.54 35.39 9.60
N LYS A 1001 0.04 36.51 10.13
CA LYS A 1001 0.80 37.42 11.00
C LYS A 1001 0.48 37.26 12.49
N GLY A 1002 -0.52 36.45 12.82
CA GLY A 1002 -1.04 36.30 14.18
C GLY A 1002 -1.78 37.54 14.70
N TRP A 1003 -2.27 38.41 13.83
CA TRP A 1003 -2.93 39.65 14.25
C TRP A 1003 -4.39 39.41 14.64
N ASN A 1004 -4.81 40.03 15.74
CA ASN A 1004 -6.17 40.00 16.29
C ASN A 1004 -6.72 38.60 16.62
N LEU A 1005 -5.85 37.60 16.80
CA LEU A 1005 -6.28 36.25 17.22
C LEU A 1005 -6.84 36.24 18.65
N ASP A 1006 -6.29 37.07 19.54
CA ASP A 1006 -6.80 37.21 20.91
C ASP A 1006 -8.26 37.70 20.93
N LEU A 1007 -8.59 38.68 20.08
CA LEU A 1007 -9.95 39.20 19.92
C LEU A 1007 -10.92 38.13 19.37
N LEU A 1008 -10.44 37.25 18.49
CA LEU A 1008 -11.23 36.13 18.01
C LEU A 1008 -11.55 35.15 19.14
N LEU A 1009 -10.58 34.85 20.00
CA LEU A 1009 -10.78 33.96 21.15
C LEU A 1009 -11.72 34.56 22.19
N GLU A 1010 -11.63 35.86 22.45
CA GLU A 1010 -12.57 36.60 23.33
C GLU A 1010 -14.02 36.54 22.81
N GLU A 1011 -14.21 36.68 21.49
CA GLU A 1011 -15.56 36.60 20.88
C GLU A 1011 -16.12 35.17 20.94
N VAL A 1012 -15.28 34.15 20.69
CA VAL A 1012 -15.66 32.73 20.84
C VAL A 1012 -16.12 32.45 22.26
N GLU A 1013 -15.36 32.92 23.25
CA GLU A 1013 -15.71 32.77 24.65
C GLU A 1013 -17.03 33.47 25.01
N THR A 1014 -17.24 34.69 24.52
CA THR A 1014 -18.48 35.45 24.73
C THR A 1014 -19.70 34.70 24.20
N GLN A 1015 -19.61 34.14 22.98
CA GLN A 1015 -20.70 33.38 22.38
C GLN A 1015 -20.99 32.07 23.12
N LEU A 1016 -19.96 31.36 23.59
CA LEU A 1016 -20.14 30.14 24.40
C LEU A 1016 -20.83 30.44 25.73
N VAL A 1017 -20.47 31.55 26.40
CA VAL A 1017 -21.13 31.99 27.65
C VAL A 1017 -22.58 32.40 27.43
N GLU A 1018 -22.91 33.05 26.30
CA GLU A 1018 -24.30 33.38 25.97
C GLU A 1018 -25.17 32.13 25.72
N MET A 1019 -24.58 31.05 25.18
CA MET A 1019 -25.27 29.78 24.96
C MET A 1019 -25.60 29.03 26.26
N ASP A 1020 -24.73 29.09 27.26
CA ASP A 1020 -24.93 28.46 28.58
C ASP A 1020 -25.96 29.20 29.47
N GLY A 1021 -26.37 30.41 29.07
CA GLY A 1021 -27.38 31.22 29.77
C GLY A 1021 -26.85 31.91 31.04
N PRO A 1022 -27.64 32.78 31.70
CA PRO A 1022 -27.19 33.51 32.87
C PRO A 1022 -26.90 32.55 34.03
N LEU A 1023 -25.63 32.44 34.40
CA LEU A 1023 -25.16 31.69 35.56
C LEU A 1023 -25.96 32.06 36.82
N THR A 1024 -26.64 31.07 37.41
CA THR A 1024 -27.23 31.22 38.74
C THR A 1024 -26.11 31.07 39.78
N VAL A 1025 -25.68 32.18 40.38
CA VAL A 1025 -24.72 32.17 41.49
C VAL A 1025 -25.40 31.53 42.71
N LEU A 1026 -25.02 30.29 43.04
CA LEU A 1026 -25.32 29.69 44.33
C LEU A 1026 -24.25 30.15 45.32
N GLN A 1027 -24.62 31.09 46.18
CA GLN A 1027 -23.81 31.51 47.34
C GLN A 1027 -23.60 30.31 48.27
N SER A 1028 -22.37 29.78 48.35
CA SER A 1028 -21.98 28.92 49.46
C SER A 1028 -21.79 29.81 50.69
N ALA A 1029 -22.58 29.57 51.74
CA ALA A 1029 -22.39 30.20 53.02
C ALA A 1029 -20.97 29.96 53.53
N ALA A 1030 -20.25 31.06 53.79
CA ALA A 1030 -19.03 31.02 54.58
C ALA A 1030 -19.36 30.42 55.97
N GLY A 1031 -18.64 29.37 56.33
CA GLY A 1031 -18.62 28.76 57.65
C GLY A 1031 -17.21 28.24 57.90
N ASP A 1032 -16.41 29.14 58.49
CA ASP A 1032 -15.08 29.03 59.12
C ASP A 1032 -13.93 28.30 58.38
#